data_AF-A0A5N4B569-F1
#
_entry.id   AF-A0A5N4B569-F1
#
_cell.length_a   1.000
_cell.length_b   1.000
_cell.length_c   1.000
_cell.angle_alpha   90.00
_cell.angle_beta   90.00
_cell.angle_gamma   90.00
#
_symmetry.space_group_name_H-M   'P 1'
#
loop_
_entity.id
_entity.type
_entity.pdbx_description
1 polymer ?
#
loop_
_entity_poly.entity_id
_entity_poly.type
_entity_poly.pdbx_seq_one_letter_code
_entity_poly.pdbx_strand_id
1 'polypeptide(L)'
;MWCLVAVISLLLFIFNYGRWSRLLNRLGKEFKTLRVYTLLFYTVATKYKRSVCENFDQLVATHPQKVLFYFQDEIWTSSKVKEESNKVSLYFESRGYRRGDVVAIMLDNCPEYICLWLGLAQIGVVPALINTNIVKDALVHSLSVAKCSAVIYGSNYGPTINDIAKQFTNLEKYQLPCKTADEGLSGEIDLRTELRNIDPYTFIQKLKFRRNDVLMFIFTSGTTGLPKAALLSHAKYSLLSSTAILLPPNSVIYCPMPLYHASGSVLGVGQALIWGNTVVLRKKFSASNFWSDCIQYRCNVAQYIGEMCRYVLSASDDKKINHPVKIMYGNGLKPHVWRQFNSKFGIERVLEFYGATDCNGSFVNLDNKVGSVGYIPNFLKSLMGIFLIKYDPNTGEPIRDNNGRCIKCSPNEPGLVIGKIRSKVAVDGFARYLDIDASEKKILWDVFVMGDKYFITGDVLVCDELGYFYFQDRIGDTFRWKGENVSTAEVEDIIWKTTKLNQVNVYGVEIPGAEGRIGMAAILGNDDKSQLNILAKEFKSNLPSYAIPAFIRVLESFPITGTYKLKKLELQKEGFNINVIKDKVYILSSGKYIPLTKEIYNDWKTVIKIVCTILFLTALAKYRFLYILSRTWKRDFRTYFRICKALPIFIKIKLSQKPVYYYLDELARKHPQKTAYIFEDEAWTFSAVKEFSDKIAIYFEREGYCKGDSVALLLNNCPEYVCIWLGLSRIGVVAALINTNLANDPLIHSLNVAKCKAVIFGENFCESVSSCVERRLNIKCYQYNRKSQTTQITENCTDLAKSLDSVSPDERLSNYNITSTDPLLYLYTSGTTGLPKAAVINHNRMILVKSFIALLISNPENVILYCPLPLHHGGGGLMGCGHALLWGATVVNKTKFSASNYWKDCAKYKCNVAQYIGEMCRYILSSCPEDNIKHPVKVMFGNGLKPNIWKVFQQKYKISQVFEWYACSEGNLCLLNLDNKVGSVGHIPPYLQKYSSLQLVRYSEESSEPIRNVDGFCMKVGENEPGLAIGAIAVNKRFEPLEYTGYVDAHETKKKILHDVFVKGDEYFNSGDVMSRDEIGYYYFVDRLGDTFRLVS
;
A
#
# COMPACT_ATOMS: atom_id res chain seq x y z
N MET A 1 -2.60 -73.56 -0.27
CA MET A 1 -3.00 -72.14 -0.44
C MET A 1 -2.43 -71.25 0.66
N TRP A 2 -2.89 -71.35 1.92
CA TRP A 2 -2.48 -70.47 3.02
C TRP A 2 -0.96 -70.30 3.21
N CYS A 3 -0.15 -71.35 3.14
CA CYS A 3 1.31 -71.24 3.25
C CYS A 3 1.94 -70.38 2.15
N LEU A 4 1.37 -70.36 0.94
CA LEU A 4 1.83 -69.52 -0.17
C LEU A 4 1.51 -68.04 0.11
N VAL A 5 0.32 -67.75 0.65
CA VAL A 5 -0.07 -66.41 1.08
C VAL A 5 0.83 -65.93 2.22
N ALA A 6 1.14 -66.80 3.19
CA ALA A 6 2.07 -66.49 4.28
C ALA A 6 3.50 -66.21 3.79
N VAL A 7 4.05 -67.02 2.87
CA VAL A 7 5.38 -66.79 2.28
C VAL A 7 5.41 -65.51 1.44
N ILE A 8 4.40 -65.25 0.60
CA ILE A 8 4.30 -64.00 -0.16
C ILE A 8 4.18 -62.80 0.78
N SER A 9 3.41 -62.90 1.87
CA SER A 9 3.27 -61.83 2.86
C SER A 9 4.56 -61.59 3.63
N LEU A 10 5.29 -62.64 3.98
CA LEU A 10 6.59 -62.56 4.65
C LEU A 10 7.66 -61.96 3.71
N LEU A 11 7.68 -62.37 2.44
CA LEU A 11 8.55 -61.77 1.42
C LEU A 11 8.21 -60.29 1.20
N LEU A 12 6.92 -59.94 1.06
CA LEU A 12 6.49 -58.54 0.98
C LEU A 12 6.87 -57.74 2.24
N PHE A 13 6.80 -58.35 3.42
CA PHE A 13 7.21 -57.73 4.68
C PHE A 13 8.74 -57.57 4.79
N ILE A 14 9.53 -58.51 4.28
CA ILE A 14 11.00 -58.47 4.26
C ILE A 14 11.52 -57.47 3.20
N PHE A 15 11.07 -57.58 1.95
CA PHE A 15 11.42 -56.63 0.88
C PHE A 15 10.94 -55.19 1.17
N ASN A 16 9.88 -55.03 1.98
CA ASN A 16 9.47 -53.73 2.51
C ASN A 16 9.84 -53.52 3.99
N TYR A 17 10.74 -54.29 4.61
CA TYR A 17 10.99 -54.17 6.06
C TYR A 17 11.55 -52.79 6.41
N GLY A 18 12.49 -52.31 5.59
CA GLY A 18 12.99 -50.94 5.66
C GLY A 18 11.95 -49.87 5.34
N ARG A 19 10.81 -50.20 4.71
CA ARG A 19 9.65 -49.30 4.52
C ARG A 19 8.70 -49.37 5.72
N TRP A 20 8.42 -50.54 6.28
CA TRP A 20 7.60 -50.74 7.48
C TRP A 20 8.24 -50.13 8.74
N SER A 21 9.54 -50.29 8.94
CA SER A 21 10.26 -49.62 10.04
C SER A 21 10.32 -48.10 9.86
N ARG A 22 10.44 -47.60 8.62
CA ARG A 22 10.25 -46.18 8.29
C ARG A 22 8.81 -45.71 8.58
N LEU A 23 7.80 -46.54 8.29
CA LEU A 23 6.39 -46.22 8.55
C LEU A 23 6.08 -46.15 10.05
N LEU A 24 6.56 -47.11 10.86
CA LEU A 24 6.36 -47.12 12.32
C LEU A 24 7.07 -45.94 13.00
N ASN A 25 8.33 -45.66 12.63
CA ASN A 25 9.06 -44.48 13.11
C ASN A 25 8.39 -43.16 12.69
N ARG A 26 7.75 -43.14 11.51
CA ARG A 26 6.96 -41.99 11.04
C ARG A 26 5.68 -41.82 11.84
N LEU A 27 4.91 -42.89 12.07
CA LEU A 27 3.67 -42.86 12.86
C LEU A 27 3.91 -42.32 14.28
N GLY A 28 4.95 -42.80 14.98
CA GLY A 28 5.30 -42.31 16.32
C GLY A 28 5.60 -40.79 16.36
N LYS A 29 6.30 -40.28 15.34
CA LYS A 29 6.56 -38.83 15.18
C LYS A 29 5.31 -38.05 14.82
N GLU A 30 4.47 -38.59 13.94
CA GLU A 30 3.21 -37.98 13.53
C GLU A 30 2.24 -37.84 14.72
N PHE A 31 2.14 -38.85 15.61
CA PHE A 31 1.38 -38.76 16.88
C PHE A 31 1.93 -37.70 17.86
N LYS A 32 3.24 -37.71 18.12
CA LYS A 32 3.91 -36.70 18.97
C LYS A 32 3.65 -35.28 18.46
N THR A 33 3.74 -35.09 17.14
CA THR A 33 3.53 -33.82 16.47
C THR A 33 2.07 -33.38 16.52
N LEU A 34 1.13 -34.29 16.27
CA LEU A 34 -0.31 -34.03 16.39
C LEU A 34 -0.69 -33.59 17.80
N ARG A 35 -0.18 -34.26 18.85
CA ARG A 35 -0.39 -33.86 20.26
C ARG A 35 0.07 -32.42 20.52
N VAL A 36 1.25 -32.04 20.02
CA VAL A 36 1.79 -30.67 20.19
C VAL A 36 0.94 -29.63 19.46
N TYR A 37 0.55 -29.88 18.20
CA TYR A 37 -0.33 -28.94 17.47
C TYR A 37 -1.73 -28.85 18.10
N THR A 38 -2.30 -29.95 18.61
CA THR A 38 -3.58 -29.92 19.33
C THR A 38 -3.50 -29.11 20.62
N LEU A 39 -2.43 -29.27 21.42
CA LEU A 39 -2.18 -28.45 22.61
C LEU A 39 -2.02 -26.97 22.27
N LEU A 40 -1.29 -26.67 21.18
CA LEU A 40 -1.13 -25.32 20.66
C LEU A 40 -2.50 -24.72 20.29
N PHE A 41 -3.27 -25.36 19.40
CA PHE A 41 -4.58 -24.86 18.97
C PHE A 41 -5.59 -24.74 20.12
N TYR A 42 -5.59 -25.66 21.09
CA TYR A 42 -6.43 -25.56 22.29
C TYR A 42 -6.06 -24.34 23.16
N THR A 43 -4.76 -24.08 23.34
CA THR A 43 -4.31 -22.94 24.14
C THR A 43 -4.53 -21.60 23.40
N VAL A 44 -4.43 -21.63 22.07
CA VAL A 44 -4.82 -20.55 21.13
C VAL A 44 -6.34 -20.26 21.16
N ALA A 45 -7.18 -21.27 21.44
CA ALA A 45 -8.62 -21.10 21.59
C ALA A 45 -9.03 -20.52 22.96
N THR A 46 -8.23 -20.76 24.00
CA THR A 46 -8.55 -20.41 25.40
C THR A 46 -7.92 -19.08 25.86
N LYS A 47 -6.58 -19.00 25.98
CA LYS A 47 -5.88 -17.79 26.50
C LYS A 47 -6.16 -16.53 25.67
N TYR A 48 -6.38 -16.69 24.37
CA TYR A 48 -6.48 -15.57 23.43
C TYR A 48 -7.90 -14.98 23.37
N LYS A 49 -8.84 -15.44 24.19
CA LYS A 49 -10.12 -14.74 24.40
C LYS A 49 -9.92 -13.36 25.07
N ARG A 50 -8.76 -13.18 25.73
CA ARG A 50 -8.32 -11.96 26.42
C ARG A 50 -7.28 -11.19 25.62
N SER A 51 -7.17 -9.89 25.89
CA SER A 51 -6.05 -9.04 25.46
C SER A 51 -4.74 -9.41 26.17
N VAL A 52 -3.62 -8.78 25.79
CA VAL A 52 -2.34 -8.99 26.50
C VAL A 52 -2.39 -8.35 27.90
N CYS A 53 -2.98 -7.16 28.02
CA CYS A 53 -3.18 -6.48 29.30
C CYS A 53 -4.12 -7.29 30.22
N GLU A 54 -5.18 -7.90 29.70
CA GLU A 54 -6.10 -8.77 30.48
C GLU A 54 -5.46 -10.10 30.90
N ASN A 55 -4.57 -10.68 30.09
CA ASN A 55 -3.77 -11.85 30.50
C ASN A 55 -2.75 -11.47 31.59
N PHE A 56 -2.15 -10.28 31.50
CA PHE A 56 -1.22 -9.77 32.50
C PHE A 56 -1.92 -9.42 33.82
N ASP A 57 -3.06 -8.72 33.79
CA ASP A 57 -3.90 -8.46 34.96
C ASP A 57 -4.26 -9.77 35.69
N GLN A 58 -4.55 -10.87 34.97
CA GLN A 58 -4.77 -12.19 35.56
C GLN A 58 -3.50 -12.77 36.21
N LEU A 59 -2.33 -12.61 35.58
CA LEU A 59 -1.05 -13.07 36.13
C LEU A 59 -0.70 -12.32 37.42
N VAL A 60 -0.90 -11.00 37.47
CA VAL A 60 -0.70 -10.18 38.68
C VAL A 60 -1.68 -10.60 39.77
N ALA A 61 -2.97 -10.72 39.46
CA ALA A 61 -4.00 -11.09 40.44
C ALA A 61 -3.85 -12.51 41.01
N THR A 62 -3.16 -13.42 40.31
CA THR A 62 -2.91 -14.79 40.78
C THR A 62 -1.53 -15.00 41.39
N HIS A 63 -0.53 -14.22 40.96
CA HIS A 63 0.88 -14.38 41.37
C HIS A 63 1.58 -13.01 41.48
N PRO A 64 1.19 -12.12 42.42
CA PRO A 64 1.65 -10.72 42.48
C PRO A 64 3.16 -10.56 42.76
N GLN A 65 3.77 -11.54 43.45
CA GLN A 65 5.21 -11.55 43.75
C GLN A 65 6.03 -12.41 42.78
N LYS A 66 5.46 -12.82 41.64
CA LYS A 66 6.21 -13.57 40.63
C LYS A 66 7.27 -12.67 39.99
N VAL A 67 8.54 -13.05 40.11
CA VAL A 67 9.65 -12.40 39.39
C VAL A 67 9.48 -12.61 37.89
N LEU A 68 9.32 -11.51 37.16
CA LEU A 68 9.16 -11.48 35.71
C LEU A 68 10.45 -11.09 35.02
N PHE A 69 11.16 -10.08 35.53
CA PHE A 69 12.41 -9.62 34.95
C PHE A 69 13.54 -9.54 35.98
N TYR A 70 14.71 -10.02 35.58
CA TYR A 70 15.99 -9.62 36.18
C TYR A 70 16.67 -8.66 35.21
N PHE A 71 17.11 -7.50 35.69
CA PHE A 71 17.79 -6.52 34.87
C PHE A 71 18.84 -5.77 35.68
N GLN A 72 20.12 -5.97 35.32
CA GLN A 72 21.24 -5.63 36.21
C GLN A 72 20.96 -6.25 37.59
N ASP A 73 21.17 -5.50 38.66
CA ASP A 73 20.95 -5.92 40.05
C ASP A 73 19.48 -5.76 40.50
N GLU A 74 18.58 -5.30 39.61
CA GLU A 74 17.16 -5.14 39.93
C GLU A 74 16.32 -6.39 39.63
N ILE A 75 15.42 -6.68 40.58
CA ILE A 75 14.35 -7.67 40.47
C ILE A 75 13.03 -6.93 40.21
N TRP A 76 12.25 -7.40 39.24
CA TRP A 76 10.94 -6.85 38.89
C TRP A 76 9.86 -7.92 38.98
N THR A 77 8.99 -7.78 39.98
CA THR A 77 7.80 -8.61 40.19
C THR A 77 6.63 -8.16 39.32
N SER A 78 5.63 -9.02 39.16
CA SER A 78 4.40 -8.70 38.42
C SER A 78 3.66 -7.50 39.01
N SER A 79 3.58 -7.36 40.34
CA SER A 79 3.08 -6.14 41.00
C SER A 79 3.86 -4.88 40.64
N LYS A 80 5.20 -4.85 40.77
CA LYS A 80 6.02 -3.67 40.41
C LYS A 80 5.82 -3.27 38.94
N VAL A 81 5.77 -4.24 38.03
CA VAL A 81 5.51 -3.98 36.59
C VAL A 81 4.09 -3.44 36.38
N LYS A 82 3.09 -3.89 37.16
CA LYS A 82 1.72 -3.40 37.08
C LYS A 82 1.61 -1.95 37.59
N GLU A 83 2.15 -1.67 38.77
CA GLU A 83 2.16 -0.34 39.39
C GLU A 83 2.81 0.71 38.48
N GLU A 84 4.00 0.44 37.96
CA GLU A 84 4.68 1.35 37.03
C GLU A 84 3.93 1.48 35.69
N SER A 85 3.28 0.42 35.20
CA SER A 85 2.42 0.54 34.00
C SER A 85 1.15 1.36 34.26
N ASN A 86 0.57 1.31 35.46
CA ASN A 86 -0.62 2.09 35.82
C ASN A 86 -0.31 3.59 35.84
N LYS A 87 0.85 4.00 36.38
CA LYS A 87 1.30 5.41 36.37
C LYS A 87 1.33 5.99 34.96
N VAL A 88 1.86 5.21 34.01
CA VAL A 88 1.91 5.58 32.58
C VAL A 88 0.49 5.70 31.99
N SER A 89 -0.39 4.75 32.26
CA SER A 89 -1.80 4.81 31.83
C SER A 89 -2.47 6.12 32.29
N LEU A 90 -2.39 6.42 33.58
CA LEU A 90 -3.02 7.58 34.23
C LEU A 90 -2.43 8.91 33.75
N TYR A 91 -1.11 8.98 33.59
CA TYR A 91 -0.44 10.20 33.13
C TYR A 91 -0.81 10.55 31.69
N PHE A 92 -0.72 9.58 30.76
CA PHE A 92 -1.08 9.86 29.37
C PHE A 92 -2.59 10.11 29.21
N GLU A 93 -3.45 9.48 30.02
CA GLU A 93 -4.88 9.77 30.05
C GLU A 93 -5.18 11.19 30.57
N SER A 94 -4.48 11.68 31.60
CA SER A 94 -4.66 13.06 32.10
C SER A 94 -4.10 14.11 31.13
N ARG A 95 -2.99 13.82 30.43
CA ARG A 95 -2.47 14.62 29.29
C ARG A 95 -3.38 14.62 28.06
N GLY A 96 -4.46 13.84 28.06
CA GLY A 96 -5.49 13.88 27.01
C GLY A 96 -5.37 12.81 25.93
N TYR A 97 -4.42 11.87 26.02
CA TYR A 97 -4.24 10.79 25.05
C TYR A 97 -5.40 9.79 25.13
N ARG A 98 -5.87 9.30 23.99
CA ARG A 98 -7.03 8.41 23.87
C ARG A 98 -6.75 7.20 22.98
N ARG A 99 -7.66 6.25 23.03
CA ARG A 99 -7.61 5.01 22.23
C ARG A 99 -7.44 5.32 20.74
N GLY A 100 -6.30 4.91 20.18
CA GLY A 100 -5.95 5.10 18.77
C GLY A 100 -4.88 6.17 18.50
N ASP A 101 -4.50 6.97 19.50
CA ASP A 101 -3.28 7.78 19.43
C ASP A 101 -2.03 6.88 19.41
N VAL A 102 -0.89 7.45 19.01
CA VAL A 102 0.36 6.70 18.84
C VAL A 102 1.50 7.44 19.53
N VAL A 103 2.31 6.70 20.29
CA VAL A 103 3.47 7.25 21.02
C VAL A 103 4.70 6.40 20.70
N ALA A 104 5.77 7.05 20.26
CA ALA A 104 7.05 6.39 20.00
C ALA A 104 7.81 6.11 21.30
N ILE A 105 8.54 4.99 21.33
CA ILE A 105 9.45 4.62 22.42
C ILE A 105 10.83 4.35 21.82
N MET A 106 11.81 5.19 22.15
CA MET A 106 13.21 5.07 21.71
C MET A 106 14.13 4.96 22.95
N LEU A 107 14.32 3.73 23.41
CA LEU A 107 15.02 3.39 24.64
C LEU A 107 15.89 2.15 24.44
N ASP A 108 16.97 2.05 25.22
CA ASP A 108 17.70 0.80 25.44
C ASP A 108 16.80 -0.25 26.11
N ASN A 109 17.21 -1.52 26.07
CA ASN A 109 16.53 -2.57 26.81
C ASN A 109 16.54 -2.27 28.33
N CYS A 110 15.37 -2.05 28.92
CA CYS A 110 15.14 -1.98 30.37
C CYS A 110 13.68 -2.40 30.73
N PRO A 111 13.36 -2.68 32.00
CA PRO A 111 11.98 -2.97 32.43
C PRO A 111 11.03 -1.78 32.28
N GLU A 112 11.52 -0.54 32.39
CA GLU A 112 10.70 0.66 32.17
C GLU A 112 10.16 0.74 30.74
N TYR A 113 10.95 0.31 29.73
CA TYR A 113 10.49 0.13 28.33
C TYR A 113 9.19 -0.69 28.28
N ILE A 114 9.12 -1.76 29.08
CA ILE A 114 7.99 -2.69 29.12
C ILE A 114 6.80 -2.03 29.81
N CYS A 115 7.03 -1.35 30.93
CA CYS A 115 5.99 -0.63 31.68
C CYS A 115 5.36 0.49 30.83
N LEU A 116 6.18 1.23 30.07
CA LEU A 116 5.74 2.29 29.16
C LEU A 116 4.80 1.77 28.07
N TRP A 117 5.22 0.76 27.29
CA TRP A 117 4.35 0.23 26.23
C TRP A 117 3.08 -0.43 26.80
N LEU A 118 3.19 -1.09 27.96
CA LEU A 118 2.08 -1.78 28.61
C LEU A 118 1.04 -0.83 29.21
N GLY A 119 1.46 0.33 29.73
CA GLY A 119 0.56 1.38 30.23
C GLY A 119 -0.18 2.08 29.09
N LEU A 120 0.54 2.54 28.06
CA LEU A 120 -0.07 3.10 26.85
C LEU A 120 -1.11 2.14 26.24
N ALA A 121 -0.78 0.85 26.16
CA ALA A 121 -1.69 -0.18 25.65
C ALA A 121 -2.95 -0.39 26.52
N GLN A 122 -2.93 -0.14 27.83
CA GLN A 122 -4.11 -0.26 28.71
C GLN A 122 -5.19 0.77 28.35
N ILE A 123 -4.78 2.02 28.09
CA ILE A 123 -5.66 3.11 27.60
C ILE A 123 -5.85 3.08 26.07
N GLY A 124 -5.35 2.04 25.40
CA GLY A 124 -5.53 1.81 23.97
C GLY A 124 -4.74 2.77 23.06
N VAL A 125 -3.76 3.48 23.61
CA VAL A 125 -2.73 4.22 22.85
C VAL A 125 -1.74 3.19 22.31
N VAL A 126 -1.34 3.31 21.05
CA VAL A 126 -0.48 2.32 20.39
C VAL A 126 0.99 2.71 20.53
N PRO A 127 1.81 1.96 21.28
CA PRO A 127 3.26 2.16 21.33
C PRO A 127 3.92 1.78 20.00
N ALA A 128 4.74 2.69 19.46
CA ALA A 128 5.58 2.48 18.28
C ALA A 128 7.03 2.24 18.71
N LEU A 129 7.54 1.03 18.49
CA LEU A 129 8.81 0.59 19.06
C LEU A 129 10.00 0.95 18.15
N ILE A 130 10.71 2.02 18.48
CA ILE A 130 11.75 2.61 17.63
C ILE A 130 13.10 1.91 17.84
N ASN A 131 13.80 1.63 16.73
CA ASN A 131 15.17 1.12 16.76
C ASN A 131 16.13 2.23 17.21
N THR A 132 16.92 1.99 18.26
CA THR A 132 17.87 2.97 18.81
C THR A 132 19.02 3.34 17.86
N ASN A 133 19.20 2.63 16.75
CA ASN A 133 20.26 2.84 15.76
C ASN A 133 19.84 3.70 14.55
N ILE A 134 18.58 4.14 14.45
CA ILE A 134 18.14 5.01 13.34
C ILE A 134 18.13 6.49 13.76
N VAL A 135 18.59 7.33 12.85
CA VAL A 135 18.80 8.78 13.06
C VAL A 135 18.24 9.55 11.85
N LYS A 136 18.08 10.88 12.00
CA LYS A 136 17.72 11.80 10.90
C LYS A 136 16.50 11.29 10.11
N ASP A 137 16.55 11.32 8.78
CA ASP A 137 15.41 10.99 7.90
C ASP A 137 14.80 9.60 8.15
N ALA A 138 15.60 8.61 8.56
CA ALA A 138 15.09 7.27 8.89
C ALA A 138 14.24 7.27 10.18
N LEU A 139 14.60 8.11 11.15
CA LEU A 139 13.84 8.33 12.37
C LEU A 139 12.59 9.18 12.09
N VAL A 140 12.72 10.29 11.34
CA VAL A 140 11.61 11.13 10.86
C VAL A 140 10.56 10.26 10.14
N HIS A 141 11.00 9.41 9.22
CA HIS A 141 10.15 8.45 8.51
C HIS A 141 9.42 7.51 9.47
N SER A 142 10.13 6.95 10.46
CA SER A 142 9.55 5.99 11.40
C SER A 142 8.46 6.61 12.28
N LEU A 143 8.71 7.81 12.83
CA LEU A 143 7.71 8.58 13.60
C LEU A 143 6.52 9.00 12.73
N SER A 144 6.78 9.46 11.50
CA SER A 144 5.75 9.95 10.57
C SER A 144 4.85 8.83 10.02
N VAL A 145 5.41 7.65 9.73
CA VAL A 145 4.65 6.47 9.27
C VAL A 145 3.80 5.89 10.40
N ALA A 146 4.31 5.91 11.63
CA ALA A 146 3.55 5.54 12.82
C ALA A 146 2.47 6.58 13.17
N LYS A 147 2.62 7.84 12.75
CA LYS A 147 1.82 9.00 13.15
C LYS A 147 1.91 9.30 14.65
N CYS A 148 3.12 9.29 15.19
CA CYS A 148 3.35 9.58 16.60
C CYS A 148 2.92 11.00 16.98
N SER A 149 2.03 11.11 17.97
CA SER A 149 1.67 12.37 18.64
C SER A 149 2.75 12.77 19.67
N ALA A 150 3.47 11.79 20.23
CA ALA A 150 4.61 12.01 21.10
C ALA A 150 5.76 11.02 20.86
N VAL A 151 6.94 11.38 21.35
CA VAL A 151 8.10 10.51 21.48
C VAL A 151 8.60 10.47 22.93
N ILE A 152 8.71 9.26 23.48
CA ILE A 152 9.34 8.96 24.76
C ILE A 152 10.74 8.42 24.46
N TYR A 153 11.78 9.03 25.02
CA TYR A 153 13.16 8.67 24.70
C TYR A 153 14.10 8.83 25.89
N GLY A 154 15.18 8.04 25.94
CA GLY A 154 16.18 8.11 27.01
C GLY A 154 17.26 9.15 26.75
N SER A 155 17.84 9.76 27.80
CA SER A 155 18.82 10.88 27.72
C SER A 155 19.85 10.76 26.58
N ASN A 156 20.42 9.57 26.39
CA ASN A 156 21.39 9.24 25.33
C ASN A 156 20.95 9.60 23.89
N TYR A 157 19.66 9.82 23.64
CA TYR A 157 19.10 10.11 22.32
C TYR A 157 18.64 11.57 22.13
N GLY A 158 18.85 12.45 23.13
CA GLY A 158 18.47 13.87 23.07
C GLY A 158 18.99 14.61 21.83
N PRO A 159 20.28 14.51 21.47
CA PRO A 159 20.81 15.08 20.23
C PRO A 159 20.06 14.59 18.98
N THR A 160 19.81 13.26 18.89
CA THR A 160 19.10 12.63 17.77
C THR A 160 17.65 13.09 17.63
N ILE A 161 17.00 13.44 18.74
CA ILE A 161 15.63 14.01 18.75
C ILE A 161 15.66 15.50 18.40
N ASN A 162 16.65 16.26 18.87
CA ASN A 162 16.78 17.69 18.53
C ASN A 162 17.15 17.93 17.06
N ASP A 163 17.97 17.06 16.45
CA ASP A 163 18.26 17.02 15.00
C ASP A 163 16.99 17.03 14.14
N ILE A 164 15.91 16.40 14.63
CA ILE A 164 14.63 16.24 13.91
C ILE A 164 13.50 17.12 14.45
N ALA A 165 13.66 17.76 15.61
CA ALA A 165 12.59 18.50 16.30
C ALA A 165 11.97 19.59 15.42
N LYS A 166 12.79 20.31 14.64
CA LYS A 166 12.31 21.35 13.70
C LYS A 166 11.41 20.83 12.57
N GLN A 167 11.35 19.51 12.35
CA GLN A 167 10.53 18.87 11.32
C GLN A 167 9.11 18.51 11.81
N PHE A 168 8.84 18.63 13.12
CA PHE A 168 7.54 18.29 13.72
C PHE A 168 6.97 19.48 14.49
N THR A 169 5.84 20.02 14.04
CA THR A 169 5.18 21.18 14.68
C THR A 169 4.41 20.83 15.95
N ASN A 170 3.96 19.57 16.09
CA ASN A 170 3.00 19.13 17.12
C ASN A 170 3.41 17.78 17.77
N LEU A 171 4.71 17.50 17.91
CA LEU A 171 5.21 16.27 18.55
C LEU A 171 5.62 16.57 20.00
N GLU A 172 4.90 16.03 20.99
CA GLU A 172 5.32 16.14 22.39
C GLU A 172 6.59 15.32 22.65
N LYS A 173 7.56 15.92 23.36
CA LYS A 173 8.87 15.33 23.65
C LYS A 173 8.96 15.01 25.15
N TYR A 174 9.00 13.72 25.46
CA TYR A 174 9.15 13.19 26.81
C TYR A 174 10.53 12.56 26.96
N GLN A 175 11.39 13.16 27.78
CA GLN A 175 12.67 12.56 28.13
C GLN A 175 12.48 11.65 29.35
N LEU A 176 13.13 10.48 29.34
CA LEU A 176 13.27 9.60 30.50
C LEU A 176 14.74 9.63 30.97
N PRO A 177 15.06 10.35 32.05
CA PRO A 177 16.42 10.47 32.54
C PRO A 177 17.09 9.12 32.85
N CYS A 178 18.42 9.06 32.77
CA CYS A 178 19.19 8.05 33.50
C CYS A 178 19.13 8.29 35.02
N LYS A 179 19.73 7.40 35.83
CA LYS A 179 19.74 7.55 37.30
C LYS A 179 20.75 8.60 37.78
N THR A 180 21.71 8.97 36.94
CA THR A 180 22.56 10.15 37.06
C THR A 180 21.82 11.36 36.47
N ALA A 181 21.89 12.49 37.17
CA ALA A 181 21.30 13.74 36.70
C ALA A 181 22.33 14.49 35.82
N ASP A 182 22.13 14.43 34.52
CA ASP A 182 22.80 15.27 33.52
C ASP A 182 21.82 16.34 33.03
N GLU A 183 22.33 17.47 32.53
CA GLU A 183 21.60 18.73 32.43
C GLU A 183 20.33 18.68 31.55
N GLY A 184 19.24 19.26 32.07
CA GLY A 184 17.93 19.25 31.42
C GLY A 184 17.89 20.10 30.15
N LEU A 185 17.54 19.49 29.02
CA LEU A 185 17.37 20.19 27.74
C LEU A 185 16.20 21.19 27.82
N SER A 186 16.43 22.41 27.32
CA SER A 186 15.47 23.51 27.42
C SER A 186 14.17 23.21 26.64
N GLY A 187 13.05 23.08 27.37
CA GLY A 187 11.70 22.95 26.78
C GLY A 187 11.21 21.52 26.55
N GLU A 188 11.63 20.55 27.36
CA GLU A 188 11.15 19.16 27.33
C GLU A 188 10.57 18.70 28.67
N ILE A 189 9.78 17.62 28.67
CA ILE A 189 9.12 17.08 29.86
C ILE A 189 9.94 15.91 30.43
N ASP A 190 10.38 15.99 31.70
CA ASP A 190 10.94 14.86 32.45
C ASP A 190 9.82 13.90 32.88
N LEU A 191 9.65 12.83 32.11
CA LEU A 191 8.64 11.81 32.35
C LEU A 191 8.88 11.04 33.65
N ARG A 192 10.12 10.95 34.18
CA ARG A 192 10.37 10.26 35.46
C ARG A 192 9.85 11.08 36.63
N THR A 193 10.02 12.41 36.60
CA THR A 193 9.50 13.27 37.66
C THR A 193 7.97 13.36 37.60
N GLU A 194 7.39 13.46 36.40
CA GLU A 194 5.94 13.43 36.22
C GLU A 194 5.29 12.13 36.74
N LEU A 195 5.84 10.96 36.38
CA LEU A 195 5.30 9.67 36.79
C LEU A 195 5.45 9.38 38.30
N ARG A 196 6.38 10.03 39.01
CA ARG A 196 6.51 9.91 40.48
C ARG A 196 5.30 10.49 41.23
N ASN A 197 4.66 11.49 40.65
CA ASN A 197 3.55 12.23 41.27
C ASN A 197 2.18 11.56 41.05
N ILE A 198 2.15 10.39 40.40
CA ILE A 198 0.93 9.65 40.07
C ILE A 198 0.76 8.46 41.03
N ASP A 199 -0.40 8.39 41.69
CA ASP A 199 -0.80 7.23 42.48
C ASP A 199 -1.18 6.04 41.56
N PRO A 200 -0.42 4.93 41.56
CA PRO A 200 -0.71 3.75 40.72
C PRO A 200 -2.03 3.03 41.06
N TYR A 201 -2.65 3.33 42.20
CA TYR A 201 -3.91 2.73 42.65
C TYR A 201 -5.16 3.54 42.21
N THR A 202 -4.98 4.70 41.58
CA THR A 202 -6.07 5.48 40.98
C THR A 202 -6.86 4.64 39.97
N PHE A 203 -8.18 4.77 39.97
CA PHE A 203 -9.05 3.98 39.10
C PHE A 203 -8.85 4.30 37.60
N ILE A 204 -8.39 3.31 36.83
CA ILE A 204 -8.29 3.37 35.37
C ILE A 204 -9.54 2.72 34.75
N GLN A 205 -10.21 3.40 33.81
CA GLN A 205 -11.37 2.83 33.12
C GLN A 205 -10.93 1.68 32.19
N LYS A 206 -11.31 0.43 32.54
CA LYS A 206 -10.93 -0.76 31.75
C LYS A 206 -11.60 -0.76 30.37
N LEU A 207 -10.81 -0.48 29.34
CA LEU A 207 -11.25 -0.56 27.94
C LEU A 207 -11.47 -2.02 27.50
N LYS A 208 -12.55 -2.24 26.74
CA LYS A 208 -12.85 -3.55 26.14
C LYS A 208 -12.11 -3.70 24.81
N PHE A 209 -11.19 -4.66 24.75
CA PHE A 209 -10.39 -4.96 23.56
C PHE A 209 -10.98 -6.16 22.78
N ARG A 210 -10.79 -6.16 21.46
CA ARG A 210 -11.05 -7.28 20.57
C ARG A 210 -9.72 -8.01 20.31
N ARG A 211 -9.79 -9.32 20.03
CA ARG A 211 -8.61 -10.17 19.75
C ARG A 211 -7.69 -9.61 18.66
N ASN A 212 -8.27 -8.94 17.67
CA ASN A 212 -7.57 -8.38 16.51
C ASN A 212 -7.27 -6.88 16.64
N ASP A 213 -7.57 -6.25 17.79
CA ASP A 213 -7.14 -4.87 18.05
C ASP A 213 -5.61 -4.80 18.10
N VAL A 214 -5.08 -3.66 17.67
CA VAL A 214 -3.64 -3.39 17.57
C VAL A 214 -3.08 -3.19 18.97
N LEU A 215 -1.98 -3.89 19.28
CA LEU A 215 -1.26 -3.74 20.54
C LEU A 215 -0.05 -2.82 20.40
N MET A 216 0.75 -2.97 19.33
CA MET A 216 2.00 -2.23 19.16
C MET A 216 2.45 -2.23 17.69
N PHE A 217 3.36 -1.32 17.33
CA PHE A 217 4.07 -1.33 16.06
C PHE A 217 5.53 -1.76 16.24
N ILE A 218 5.96 -2.77 15.47
CA ILE A 218 7.35 -3.26 15.43
C ILE A 218 7.93 -3.00 14.05
N PHE A 219 9.09 -2.36 13.95
CA PHE A 219 9.67 -2.00 12.66
C PHE A 219 10.57 -3.11 12.09
N THR A 220 10.36 -3.48 10.83
CA THR A 220 11.22 -4.42 10.09
C THR A 220 12.08 -3.68 9.06
N SER A 221 13.27 -4.20 8.76
CA SER A 221 14.13 -3.67 7.71
C SER A 221 13.50 -3.90 6.34
N GLY A 222 13.11 -2.84 5.63
CA GLY A 222 12.57 -2.96 4.27
C GLY A 222 13.64 -3.32 3.24
N THR A 223 13.21 -3.98 2.15
CA THR A 223 13.97 -4.17 0.89
C THR A 223 14.36 -2.86 0.18
N THR A 224 14.03 -1.72 0.80
CA THR A 224 14.05 -0.36 0.29
C THR A 224 14.91 0.56 1.18
N GLY A 225 15.73 -0.04 2.06
CA GLY A 225 16.54 0.66 3.07
C GLY A 225 15.75 1.15 4.30
N LEU A 226 14.57 1.73 4.11
CA LEU A 226 13.78 2.33 5.18
C LEU A 226 13.00 1.30 6.05
N PRO A 227 12.80 1.57 7.36
CA PRO A 227 12.05 0.68 8.27
C PRO A 227 10.54 0.67 8.02
N LYS A 228 9.89 -0.49 8.14
CA LYS A 228 8.43 -0.66 7.94
C LYS A 228 7.74 -1.12 9.22
N ALA A 229 6.79 -0.34 9.73
CA ALA A 229 6.02 -0.64 10.93
C ALA A 229 4.99 -1.77 10.71
N ALA A 230 5.19 -2.95 11.31
CA ALA A 230 4.24 -4.05 11.36
C ALA A 230 3.21 -3.85 12.49
N LEU A 231 1.91 -3.99 12.22
CA LEU A 231 0.88 -4.02 13.28
C LEU A 231 0.89 -5.39 13.95
N LEU A 232 1.24 -5.41 15.24
CA LEU A 232 1.07 -6.61 16.05
C LEU A 232 -0.22 -6.49 16.84
N SER A 233 -1.17 -7.41 16.63
CA SER A 233 -2.41 -7.49 17.42
C SER A 233 -2.21 -8.28 18.71
N HIS A 234 -3.10 -8.12 19.69
CA HIS A 234 -3.05 -8.92 20.92
C HIS A 234 -3.07 -10.43 20.64
N ALA A 235 -3.89 -10.91 19.68
CA ALA A 235 -3.90 -12.31 19.29
C ALA A 235 -2.58 -12.77 18.65
N LYS A 236 -1.92 -11.92 17.85
CA LYS A 236 -0.65 -12.28 17.20
C LYS A 236 0.53 -12.27 18.17
N TYR A 237 0.55 -11.35 19.14
CA TYR A 237 1.50 -11.36 20.26
C TYR A 237 1.35 -12.65 21.09
N SER A 238 0.11 -13.02 21.46
CA SER A 238 -0.20 -14.29 22.13
C SER A 238 0.18 -15.52 21.29
N LEU A 239 0.12 -15.44 19.95
CA LEU A 239 0.59 -16.49 19.05
C LEU A 239 2.09 -16.67 19.09
N LEU A 240 2.86 -15.60 18.87
CA LEU A 240 4.32 -15.71 18.80
C LEU A 240 4.92 -16.11 20.16
N SER A 241 4.37 -15.64 21.28
CA SER A 241 4.80 -16.07 22.62
C SER A 241 4.47 -17.53 22.97
N SER A 242 3.63 -18.22 22.20
CA SER A 242 3.18 -19.60 22.51
C SER A 242 4.26 -20.68 22.40
N THR A 243 5.49 -20.32 21.99
CA THR A 243 6.70 -21.13 22.16
C THR A 243 6.89 -21.61 23.60
N ALA A 244 6.33 -20.90 24.59
CA ALA A 244 6.21 -21.33 25.98
C ALA A 244 5.76 -22.79 26.16
N ILE A 245 4.85 -23.30 25.31
CA ILE A 245 4.31 -24.67 25.35
C ILE A 245 5.40 -25.73 25.07
N LEU A 246 6.54 -25.33 24.48
CA LEU A 246 7.68 -26.20 24.16
C LEU A 246 8.82 -26.10 25.19
N LEU A 247 8.70 -25.19 26.17
CA LEU A 247 9.67 -24.95 27.24
C LEU A 247 9.19 -25.61 28.56
N PRO A 248 10.11 -25.90 29.50
CA PRO A 248 9.75 -26.28 30.86
C PRO A 248 8.89 -25.19 31.55
N PRO A 249 7.88 -25.56 32.36
CA PRO A 249 7.19 -24.61 33.23
C PRO A 249 8.17 -23.88 34.16
N ASN A 250 7.91 -22.60 34.46
CA ASN A 250 8.79 -21.73 35.26
C ASN A 250 10.22 -21.62 34.71
N SER A 251 10.41 -21.65 33.39
CA SER A 251 11.74 -21.43 32.80
C SER A 251 12.30 -20.05 33.15
N VAL A 252 13.61 -20.00 33.38
CA VAL A 252 14.41 -18.78 33.48
C VAL A 252 15.14 -18.60 32.15
N ILE A 253 14.75 -17.56 31.42
CA ILE A 253 15.04 -17.39 30.00
C ILE A 253 16.01 -16.23 29.80
N TYR A 254 17.23 -16.51 29.31
CA TYR A 254 18.16 -15.45 28.93
C TYR A 254 17.69 -14.77 27.64
N CYS A 255 17.49 -13.44 27.70
CA CYS A 255 17.00 -12.61 26.61
C CYS A 255 17.89 -11.36 26.41
N PRO A 256 18.96 -11.48 25.59
CA PRO A 256 19.80 -10.34 25.20
C PRO A 256 19.27 -9.63 23.94
N MET A 257 18.05 -9.94 23.51
CA MET A 257 17.45 -9.46 22.26
C MET A 257 16.88 -8.04 22.39
N PRO A 258 16.99 -7.17 21.37
CA PRO A 258 16.43 -5.82 21.44
C PRO A 258 14.90 -5.81 21.62
N LEU A 259 14.39 -5.06 22.60
CA LEU A 259 12.97 -4.96 22.91
C LEU A 259 12.18 -4.27 21.79
N TYR A 260 12.81 -3.37 21.01
CA TYR A 260 12.17 -2.78 19.82
C TYR A 260 11.90 -3.80 18.70
N HIS A 261 12.43 -5.02 18.79
CA HIS A 261 12.25 -6.08 17.80
C HIS A 261 11.48 -7.27 18.38
N ALA A 262 10.72 -7.98 17.54
CA ALA A 262 9.80 -9.04 17.96
C ALA A 262 10.48 -10.21 18.70
N SER A 263 11.78 -10.42 18.50
CA SER A 263 12.56 -11.38 19.30
C SER A 263 12.60 -10.99 20.78
N GLY A 264 12.89 -9.72 21.11
CA GLY A 264 12.89 -9.23 22.49
C GLY A 264 11.48 -9.03 23.04
N SER A 265 10.66 -8.19 22.40
CA SER A 265 9.34 -7.80 22.94
C SER A 265 8.29 -8.90 22.92
N VAL A 266 8.34 -9.86 22.00
CA VAL A 266 7.25 -10.84 21.83
C VAL A 266 7.70 -12.26 22.19
N LEU A 267 8.82 -12.72 21.64
CA LEU A 267 9.34 -14.05 21.92
C LEU A 267 9.98 -14.14 23.30
N GLY A 268 10.63 -13.07 23.78
CA GLY A 268 11.18 -12.93 25.13
C GLY A 268 10.15 -12.43 26.15
N VAL A 269 9.78 -11.15 26.11
CA VAL A 269 8.89 -10.52 27.11
C VAL A 269 7.48 -11.13 27.15
N GLY A 270 6.98 -11.70 26.05
CA GLY A 270 5.74 -12.46 26.04
C GLY A 270 5.75 -13.70 26.95
N GLN A 271 6.91 -14.30 27.21
CA GLN A 271 7.07 -15.44 28.14
C GLN A 271 6.74 -15.01 29.58
N ALA A 272 7.14 -13.80 29.96
CA ALA A 272 6.81 -13.22 31.26
C ALA A 272 5.33 -12.86 31.33
N LEU A 273 4.86 -11.95 30.48
CA LEU A 273 3.56 -11.31 30.64
C LEU A 273 2.35 -12.23 30.42
N ILE A 274 2.49 -13.32 29.63
CA ILE A 274 1.37 -14.23 29.30
C ILE A 274 1.52 -15.62 29.94
N TRP A 275 2.75 -16.05 30.24
CA TRP A 275 3.04 -17.43 30.69
C TRP A 275 3.71 -17.51 32.06
N GLY A 276 4.13 -16.39 32.65
CA GLY A 276 4.78 -16.40 33.98
C GLY A 276 6.15 -17.08 33.99
N ASN A 277 6.85 -17.16 32.86
CA ASN A 277 8.28 -17.49 32.87
C ASN A 277 9.10 -16.26 33.30
N THR A 278 10.29 -16.48 33.84
CA THR A 278 11.16 -15.37 34.27
C THR A 278 12.17 -15.06 33.17
N VAL A 279 12.39 -13.79 32.85
CA VAL A 279 13.21 -13.35 31.72
C VAL A 279 14.39 -12.50 32.22
N VAL A 280 15.60 -12.92 31.90
CA VAL A 280 16.83 -12.19 32.24
C VAL A 280 17.17 -11.25 31.09
N LEU A 281 17.00 -9.95 31.32
CA LEU A 281 17.21 -8.89 30.34
C LEU A 281 18.62 -8.31 30.42
N ARG A 282 19.12 -7.84 29.27
CA ARG A 282 20.38 -7.08 29.15
C ARG A 282 20.21 -5.89 28.22
N LYS A 283 20.94 -4.80 28.50
CA LYS A 283 20.98 -3.58 27.66
C LYS A 283 21.37 -3.91 26.21
N LYS A 284 22.37 -4.79 26.04
CA LYS A 284 22.85 -5.33 24.76
C LYS A 284 23.41 -6.73 24.95
N PHE A 285 23.56 -7.50 23.87
CA PHE A 285 24.25 -8.79 23.87
C PHE A 285 25.76 -8.62 24.14
N SER A 286 26.36 -9.64 24.77
CA SER A 286 27.81 -9.83 24.90
C SER A 286 28.12 -11.32 24.78
N ALA A 287 29.09 -11.68 23.92
CA ALA A 287 29.48 -13.07 23.71
C ALA A 287 30.30 -13.63 24.88
N SER A 288 31.21 -12.83 25.44
CA SER A 288 32.04 -13.21 26.61
C SER A 288 31.19 -13.40 27.87
N ASN A 289 30.19 -12.53 28.07
CA ASN A 289 29.38 -12.53 29.29
C ASN A 289 28.17 -13.48 29.19
N PHE A 290 27.93 -14.11 28.04
CA PHE A 290 26.78 -14.98 27.79
C PHE A 290 26.66 -16.09 28.84
N TRP A 291 27.77 -16.79 29.10
CA TRP A 291 27.79 -17.89 30.05
C TRP A 291 27.79 -17.44 31.51
N SER A 292 28.50 -16.36 31.86
CA SER A 292 28.47 -15.81 33.22
C SER A 292 27.06 -15.33 33.59
N ASP A 293 26.37 -14.67 32.66
CA ASP A 293 24.96 -14.27 32.82
C ASP A 293 24.05 -15.48 33.03
N CYS A 294 24.18 -16.51 32.19
CA CYS A 294 23.35 -17.71 32.28
C CYS A 294 23.59 -18.51 33.58
N ILE A 295 24.82 -18.49 34.10
CA ILE A 295 25.18 -19.13 35.38
C ILE A 295 24.64 -18.31 36.56
N GLN A 296 24.95 -17.00 36.62
CA GLN A 296 24.57 -16.10 37.72
C GLN A 296 23.05 -16.09 37.96
N TYR A 297 22.26 -15.99 36.89
CA TYR A 297 20.79 -15.92 36.98
C TYR A 297 20.13 -17.30 36.77
N ARG A 298 20.90 -18.40 36.77
CA ARG A 298 20.44 -19.80 36.64
C ARG A 298 19.51 -20.05 35.44
N CYS A 299 19.84 -19.48 34.28
CA CYS A 299 19.05 -19.61 33.05
C CYS A 299 19.05 -21.06 32.54
N ASN A 300 17.91 -21.75 32.56
CA ASN A 300 17.76 -23.09 31.99
C ASN A 300 17.45 -23.07 30.48
N VAL A 301 17.01 -21.91 29.98
CA VAL A 301 16.69 -21.65 28.57
C VAL A 301 17.43 -20.38 28.13
N ALA A 302 17.92 -20.34 26.88
CA ALA A 302 18.45 -19.12 26.28
C ALA A 302 17.88 -18.87 24.89
N GLN A 303 17.59 -17.60 24.59
CA GLN A 303 17.13 -17.17 23.28
C GLN A 303 18.33 -16.86 22.36
N TYR A 304 18.25 -17.23 21.08
CA TYR A 304 19.30 -16.94 20.10
C TYR A 304 18.78 -16.46 18.73
N ILE A 305 19.70 -15.89 17.96
CA ILE A 305 19.66 -15.77 16.49
C ILE A 305 20.95 -16.44 16.01
N GLY A 306 20.94 -17.22 14.92
CA GLY A 306 21.99 -18.20 14.61
C GLY A 306 23.44 -17.70 14.65
N GLU A 307 23.69 -16.46 14.21
CA GLU A 307 25.01 -15.82 14.32
C GLU A 307 25.50 -15.67 15.76
N MET A 308 24.61 -15.36 16.72
CA MET A 308 24.93 -15.24 18.15
C MET A 308 25.63 -16.50 18.68
N CYS A 309 25.15 -17.69 18.26
CA CYS A 309 25.76 -18.97 18.63
C CYS A 309 27.18 -19.13 18.06
N ARG A 310 27.45 -18.55 16.88
CA ARG A 310 28.80 -18.51 16.29
C ARG A 310 29.73 -17.61 17.11
N TYR A 311 29.31 -16.41 17.53
CA TYR A 311 30.15 -15.55 18.39
C TYR A 311 30.39 -16.18 19.77
N VAL A 312 29.39 -16.83 20.38
CA VAL A 312 29.59 -17.57 21.65
C VAL A 312 30.56 -18.75 21.47
N LEU A 313 30.50 -19.49 20.36
CA LEU A 313 31.51 -20.52 20.04
C LEU A 313 32.91 -19.93 19.87
N SER A 314 33.05 -18.83 19.13
CA SER A 314 34.34 -18.17 18.86
C SER A 314 34.93 -17.47 20.09
N ALA A 315 34.11 -17.02 21.03
CA ALA A 315 34.53 -16.31 22.24
C ALA A 315 34.65 -17.23 23.48
N SER A 316 34.49 -18.54 23.32
CA SER A 316 34.66 -19.52 24.41
C SER A 316 35.94 -20.33 24.22
N ASP A 317 36.83 -20.31 25.21
CA ASP A 317 37.93 -21.27 25.39
C ASP A 317 37.46 -22.73 25.21
N ASP A 318 38.40 -23.67 25.00
CA ASP A 318 38.10 -25.12 24.98
C ASP A 318 37.90 -25.74 26.37
N LYS A 319 37.90 -24.91 27.43
CA LYS A 319 37.50 -25.32 28.79
C LYS A 319 36.00 -25.64 28.81
N LYS A 320 35.64 -26.79 29.37
CA LYS A 320 34.24 -27.22 29.53
C LYS A 320 33.50 -26.27 30.49
N ILE A 321 32.53 -25.53 29.97
CA ILE A 321 31.71 -24.59 30.75
C ILE A 321 30.57 -25.36 31.42
N ASN A 322 30.42 -25.23 32.73
CA ASN A 322 29.30 -25.81 33.48
C ASN A 322 28.17 -24.77 33.60
N HIS A 323 27.04 -24.99 32.93
CA HIS A 323 25.92 -24.03 32.90
C HIS A 323 24.55 -24.73 32.97
N PRO A 324 23.50 -24.03 33.46
CA PRO A 324 22.16 -24.59 33.53
C PRO A 324 21.40 -24.63 32.19
N VAL A 325 21.88 -23.94 31.14
CA VAL A 325 21.19 -23.88 29.84
C VAL A 325 21.12 -25.27 29.20
N LYS A 326 19.91 -25.80 29.02
CA LYS A 326 19.64 -27.08 28.33
C LYS A 326 18.93 -26.90 26.99
N ILE A 327 18.17 -25.80 26.85
CA ILE A 327 17.38 -25.50 25.66
C ILE A 327 17.80 -24.15 25.07
N MET A 328 18.25 -24.18 23.83
CA MET A 328 18.40 -22.99 22.99
C MET A 328 17.14 -22.86 22.13
N TYR A 329 16.49 -21.69 22.10
CA TYR A 329 15.36 -21.45 21.17
C TYR A 329 15.56 -20.16 20.36
N GLY A 330 15.26 -20.20 19.06
CA GLY A 330 15.73 -19.16 18.14
C GLY A 330 15.61 -19.58 16.68
N ASN A 331 16.27 -18.82 15.81
CA ASN A 331 16.24 -19.09 14.37
C ASN A 331 17.55 -18.78 13.64
N GLY A 332 17.78 -19.50 12.54
CA GLY A 332 18.88 -19.32 11.58
C GLY A 332 20.18 -20.05 11.91
N LEU A 333 20.17 -21.13 12.71
CA LEU A 333 21.39 -21.82 13.13
C LEU A 333 21.97 -22.70 12.00
N LYS A 334 23.12 -22.30 11.43
CA LYS A 334 23.82 -23.08 10.37
C LYS A 334 24.13 -24.52 10.87
N PRO A 335 23.99 -25.57 10.04
CA PRO A 335 24.09 -26.97 10.49
C PRO A 335 25.43 -27.39 11.12
N HIS A 336 26.55 -26.78 10.72
CA HIS A 336 27.85 -27.06 11.34
C HIS A 336 27.96 -26.40 12.73
N VAL A 337 27.53 -25.12 12.84
CA VAL A 337 27.47 -24.36 14.11
C VAL A 337 26.61 -25.10 15.13
N TRP A 338 25.44 -25.61 14.72
CA TRP A 338 24.56 -26.41 15.57
C TRP A 338 25.29 -27.60 16.20
N ARG A 339 25.93 -28.45 15.39
CA ARG A 339 26.63 -29.65 15.91
C ARG A 339 27.73 -29.27 16.90
N GLN A 340 28.53 -28.27 16.56
CA GLN A 340 29.63 -27.77 17.39
C GLN A 340 29.13 -27.14 18.70
N PHE A 341 28.04 -26.38 18.65
CA PHE A 341 27.42 -25.75 19.83
C PHE A 341 26.89 -26.81 20.81
N ASN A 342 26.16 -27.82 20.28
CA ASN A 342 25.66 -28.92 21.09
C ASN A 342 26.79 -29.79 21.67
N SER A 343 27.87 -30.05 20.92
CA SER A 343 28.99 -30.87 21.42
C SER A 343 29.89 -30.13 22.41
N LYS A 344 30.21 -28.85 22.20
CA LYS A 344 31.10 -28.09 23.09
C LYS A 344 30.41 -27.66 24.39
N PHE A 345 29.12 -27.34 24.35
CA PHE A 345 28.36 -26.82 25.48
C PHE A 345 27.32 -27.80 26.06
N GLY A 346 27.15 -28.99 25.47
CA GLY A 346 26.21 -30.00 25.99
C GLY A 346 24.73 -29.58 25.92
N ILE A 347 24.36 -28.76 24.92
CA ILE A 347 22.97 -28.38 24.67
C ILE A 347 22.18 -29.60 24.22
N GLU A 348 21.18 -29.98 25.02
CA GLU A 348 20.33 -31.14 24.77
C GLU A 348 19.34 -30.87 23.63
N ARG A 349 18.78 -29.67 23.55
CA ARG A 349 17.75 -29.32 22.56
C ARG A 349 17.93 -27.93 21.96
N VAL A 350 17.89 -27.86 20.64
CA VAL A 350 17.76 -26.62 19.87
C VAL A 350 16.35 -26.58 19.28
N LEU A 351 15.53 -25.66 19.79
CA LEU A 351 14.23 -25.28 19.24
C LEU A 351 14.44 -24.21 18.16
N GLU A 352 14.99 -24.62 17.03
CA GLU A 352 14.97 -23.86 15.77
C GLU A 352 13.52 -23.75 15.26
N PHE A 353 13.11 -22.56 14.83
CA PHE A 353 11.80 -22.31 14.25
C PHE A 353 11.87 -21.41 13.02
N TYR A 354 10.99 -21.66 12.04
CA TYR A 354 10.75 -20.76 10.93
C TYR A 354 9.57 -19.83 11.22
N GLY A 355 9.75 -18.54 10.96
CA GLY A 355 8.71 -17.52 11.05
C GLY A 355 9.27 -16.10 10.91
N ALA A 356 8.41 -15.18 10.47
CA ALA A 356 8.70 -13.74 10.40
C ALA A 356 7.55 -12.94 11.03
N THR A 357 7.82 -11.71 11.47
CA THR A 357 6.85 -10.86 12.18
C THR A 357 5.57 -10.61 11.39
N ASP A 358 5.69 -10.48 10.06
CA ASP A 358 4.59 -10.28 9.10
C ASP A 358 3.89 -11.58 8.68
N CYS A 359 4.53 -12.75 8.80
CA CYS A 359 4.03 -14.03 8.29
C CYS A 359 2.83 -14.58 9.09
N ASN A 360 1.89 -15.28 8.43
CA ASN A 360 0.85 -16.08 9.10
C ASN A 360 1.32 -17.49 9.47
N GLY A 361 2.18 -18.11 8.65
CA GLY A 361 2.72 -19.45 8.91
C GLY A 361 3.98 -19.43 9.77
N SER A 362 4.05 -20.35 10.73
CA SER A 362 5.28 -20.72 11.44
C SER A 362 5.30 -22.23 11.68
N PHE A 363 6.50 -22.80 11.77
CA PHE A 363 6.73 -24.21 12.08
C PHE A 363 8.01 -24.35 12.88
N VAL A 364 8.07 -25.39 13.73
CA VAL A 364 9.14 -25.57 14.72
C VAL A 364 9.79 -26.94 14.53
N ASN A 365 11.09 -27.03 14.79
CA ASN A 365 11.82 -28.30 14.80
C ASN A 365 11.60 -29.07 16.11
N LEU A 366 10.42 -29.71 16.22
CA LEU A 366 10.02 -30.48 17.41
C LEU A 366 10.96 -31.67 17.72
N ASP A 367 11.71 -32.13 16.73
CA ASP A 367 12.55 -33.33 16.74
C ASP A 367 14.06 -33.05 16.90
N ASN A 368 14.49 -31.80 17.07
CA ASN A 368 15.92 -31.43 17.19
C ASN A 368 16.76 -31.85 15.95
N LYS A 369 16.12 -31.95 14.78
CA LYS A 369 16.71 -32.43 13.52
C LYS A 369 17.65 -31.38 12.95
N VAL A 370 18.95 -31.49 13.25
CA VAL A 370 20.01 -30.55 12.83
C VAL A 370 19.82 -30.04 11.39
N GLY A 371 19.75 -28.72 11.25
CA GLY A 371 19.62 -28.02 9.96
C GLY A 371 18.21 -27.89 9.40
N SER A 372 17.22 -28.61 9.96
CA SER A 372 15.82 -28.35 9.64
C SER A 372 15.30 -27.15 10.41
N VAL A 373 14.58 -26.25 9.72
CA VAL A 373 13.90 -25.09 10.33
C VAL A 373 12.48 -25.41 10.82
N GLY A 374 12.00 -26.64 10.59
CA GLY A 374 10.83 -27.20 11.27
C GLY A 374 10.14 -28.34 10.51
N TYR A 375 9.11 -28.91 11.12
CA TYR A 375 8.46 -30.13 10.66
C TYR A 375 6.94 -29.98 10.52
N ILE A 376 6.37 -30.46 9.40
CA ILE A 376 4.92 -30.58 9.21
C ILE A 376 4.61 -31.94 8.56
N PRO A 377 3.86 -32.84 9.23
CA PRO A 377 3.39 -34.10 8.65
C PRO A 377 2.63 -33.88 7.34
N ASN A 378 2.85 -34.75 6.35
CA ASN A 378 2.29 -34.56 5.01
C ASN A 378 0.75 -34.43 4.98
N PHE A 379 0.03 -35.16 5.83
CA PHE A 379 -1.42 -35.02 5.97
C PHE A 379 -1.85 -33.69 6.61
N LEU A 380 -1.00 -33.12 7.48
CA LEU A 380 -1.29 -31.89 8.23
C LEU A 380 -0.94 -30.62 7.44
N LYS A 381 -0.11 -30.70 6.40
CA LYS A 381 0.27 -29.55 5.53
C LYS A 381 -0.95 -28.78 5.00
N SER A 382 -2.02 -29.48 4.60
CA SER A 382 -3.27 -28.84 4.15
C SER A 382 -4.04 -28.14 5.28
N LEU A 383 -4.07 -28.74 6.47
CA LEU A 383 -4.70 -28.15 7.67
C LEU A 383 -3.93 -26.93 8.19
N MET A 384 -2.60 -26.97 8.17
CA MET A 384 -1.77 -25.79 8.48
C MET A 384 -1.77 -24.75 7.36
N GLY A 385 -2.05 -25.17 6.12
CA GLY A 385 -2.12 -24.27 4.97
C GLY A 385 -0.75 -23.80 4.47
N ILE A 386 0.34 -24.49 4.81
CA ILE A 386 1.72 -24.11 4.46
C ILE A 386 2.24 -25.00 3.34
N PHE A 387 2.78 -24.40 2.27
CA PHE A 387 3.23 -25.10 1.07
C PHE A 387 4.51 -24.47 0.51
N LEU A 388 5.17 -25.21 -0.39
CA LEU A 388 6.21 -24.72 -1.30
C LEU A 388 5.65 -24.62 -2.72
N ILE A 389 5.96 -23.54 -3.43
CA ILE A 389 5.61 -23.35 -4.83
C ILE A 389 6.84 -23.02 -5.68
N LYS A 390 6.80 -23.45 -6.94
CA LYS A 390 7.84 -23.17 -7.94
C LYS A 390 7.89 -21.68 -8.22
N TYR A 391 9.08 -21.18 -8.53
CA TYR A 391 9.35 -19.76 -8.77
C TYR A 391 10.47 -19.63 -9.80
N ASP A 392 10.50 -18.51 -10.51
CA ASP A 392 11.62 -18.16 -11.38
C ASP A 392 12.76 -17.59 -10.52
N PRO A 393 13.96 -18.21 -10.49
CA PRO A 393 15.10 -17.70 -9.74
C PRO A 393 15.57 -16.30 -10.14
N ASN A 394 15.21 -15.82 -11.34
CA ASN A 394 15.68 -14.55 -11.88
C ASN A 394 14.81 -13.35 -11.46
N THR A 395 13.50 -13.54 -11.36
CA THR A 395 12.54 -12.51 -10.94
C THR A 395 12.10 -12.66 -9.48
N GLY A 396 12.18 -13.87 -8.92
CA GLY A 396 11.60 -14.21 -7.62
C GLY A 396 10.07 -14.40 -7.67
N GLU A 397 9.45 -14.34 -8.85
CA GLU A 397 7.99 -14.51 -8.99
C GLU A 397 7.59 -15.99 -9.07
N PRO A 398 6.42 -16.38 -8.50
CA PRO A 398 5.92 -17.74 -8.61
C PRO A 398 5.61 -18.18 -10.04
N ILE A 399 6.05 -19.39 -10.40
CA ILE A 399 5.70 -20.03 -11.67
C ILE A 399 4.26 -20.54 -11.59
N ARG A 400 3.47 -20.19 -12.60
CA ARG A 400 2.05 -20.56 -12.72
C ARG A 400 1.82 -21.44 -13.95
N ASP A 401 0.80 -22.29 -13.88
CA ASP A 401 0.33 -23.13 -14.98
C ASP A 401 -0.55 -22.34 -15.98
N ASN A 402 -1.01 -23.02 -17.03
CA ASN A 402 -1.89 -22.45 -18.06
C ASN A 402 -3.26 -21.97 -17.51
N ASN A 403 -3.63 -22.38 -16.30
CA ASN A 403 -4.84 -21.96 -15.59
C ASN A 403 -4.57 -20.79 -14.62
N GLY A 404 -3.35 -20.25 -14.62
CA GLY A 404 -2.89 -19.20 -13.72
C GLY A 404 -2.63 -19.66 -12.28
N ARG A 405 -2.50 -20.96 -12.00
CA ARG A 405 -2.31 -21.53 -10.66
C ARG A 405 -0.82 -21.77 -10.36
N CYS A 406 -0.37 -21.41 -9.16
CA CYS A 406 1.00 -21.63 -8.73
C CYS A 406 1.31 -23.14 -8.68
N ILE A 407 2.38 -23.56 -9.35
CA ILE A 407 2.78 -24.96 -9.38
C ILE A 407 3.43 -25.33 -8.04
N LYS A 408 3.01 -26.45 -7.42
CA LYS A 408 3.64 -26.96 -6.18
C LYS A 408 5.00 -27.56 -6.48
N CYS A 409 5.94 -27.43 -5.55
CA CYS A 409 7.20 -28.17 -5.61
C CYS A 409 6.99 -29.65 -5.25
N SER A 410 7.73 -30.52 -5.92
CA SER A 410 7.93 -31.92 -5.53
C SER A 410 8.72 -32.03 -4.21
N PRO A 411 8.74 -33.20 -3.55
CA PRO A 411 9.70 -33.45 -2.47
C PRO A 411 11.14 -33.21 -2.94
N ASN A 412 11.95 -32.62 -2.08
CA ASN A 412 13.34 -32.21 -2.33
C ASN A 412 13.54 -31.07 -3.36
N GLU A 413 12.49 -30.58 -4.02
CA GLU A 413 12.56 -29.44 -4.95
C GLU A 413 12.53 -28.09 -4.18
N PRO A 414 13.43 -27.14 -4.48
CA PRO A 414 13.38 -25.79 -3.88
C PRO A 414 12.13 -25.01 -4.27
N GLY A 415 11.57 -24.25 -3.34
CA GLY A 415 10.38 -23.43 -3.60
C GLY A 415 10.17 -22.33 -2.58
N LEU A 416 9.33 -21.36 -2.95
CA LEU A 416 8.96 -20.26 -2.06
C LEU A 416 7.94 -20.73 -1.02
N VAL A 417 8.20 -20.42 0.25
CA VAL A 417 7.24 -20.71 1.33
C VAL A 417 6.05 -19.78 1.24
N ILE A 418 4.87 -20.40 1.29
CA ILE A 418 3.59 -19.70 1.30
C ILE A 418 2.67 -20.22 2.42
N GLY A 419 1.88 -19.34 3.04
CA GLY A 419 0.98 -19.67 4.16
C GLY A 419 -0.47 -19.19 3.95
N LYS A 420 -1.47 -20.08 4.06
CA LYS A 420 -2.86 -19.78 3.67
C LYS A 420 -3.51 -18.74 4.58
N ILE A 421 -4.05 -17.67 4.00
CA ILE A 421 -4.72 -16.59 4.73
C ILE A 421 -6.20 -16.96 4.88
N ARG A 422 -6.61 -17.36 6.10
CA ARG A 422 -8.02 -17.72 6.39
C ARG A 422 -8.74 -16.59 7.12
N SER A 423 -9.69 -15.95 6.44
CA SER A 423 -10.41 -14.75 6.93
C SER A 423 -11.24 -14.96 8.21
N LYS A 424 -11.60 -16.20 8.56
CA LYS A 424 -12.41 -16.54 9.75
C LYS A 424 -11.59 -16.99 10.97
N VAL A 425 -10.27 -17.14 10.85
CA VAL A 425 -9.41 -17.63 11.94
C VAL A 425 -8.42 -16.54 12.33
N ALA A 426 -8.53 -16.02 13.56
CA ALA A 426 -7.70 -14.91 14.06
C ALA A 426 -6.17 -15.22 14.16
N VAL A 427 -5.81 -16.48 13.93
CA VAL A 427 -4.45 -17.05 13.99
C VAL A 427 -3.78 -17.01 12.61
N ASP A 428 -4.56 -17.29 11.56
CA ASP A 428 -4.15 -17.45 10.16
C ASP A 428 -4.05 -16.10 9.42
N GLY A 429 -4.35 -15.01 10.13
CA GLY A 429 -4.08 -13.64 9.70
C GLY A 429 -2.58 -13.34 9.72
N PHE A 430 -2.06 -12.89 8.58
CA PHE A 430 -0.70 -12.38 8.49
C PHE A 430 -0.66 -10.98 9.13
N ALA A 431 0.46 -10.61 9.77
CA ALA A 431 0.56 -9.31 10.42
C ALA A 431 0.82 -8.27 9.34
N ARG A 432 -0.19 -7.45 9.05
CA ARG A 432 -0.08 -6.34 8.09
C ARG A 432 0.92 -5.32 8.59
N TYR A 433 1.48 -4.55 7.67
CA TYR A 433 2.18 -3.31 7.99
C TYR A 433 1.18 -2.13 8.07
N LEU A 434 1.45 -1.15 8.94
CA LEU A 434 0.76 0.17 8.93
C LEU A 434 0.87 0.80 7.56
N ASP A 435 2.04 0.56 6.99
CA ASP A 435 2.21 0.53 5.58
C ASP A 435 1.27 -0.52 4.94
N ILE A 436 0.06 -0.10 4.61
CA ILE A 436 -0.75 -0.85 3.66
C ILE A 436 -0.03 -0.84 2.29
N ASP A 437 1.07 -0.06 2.06
CA ASP A 437 1.61 0.22 0.72
C ASP A 437 1.79 -1.06 0.03
N ALA A 438 2.82 -1.72 0.59
CA ALA A 438 4.07 -4.28 0.63
C ALA A 438 3.48 -5.64 1.35
N SER A 439 2.98 -5.72 2.60
CA SER A 439 1.77 -6.47 3.05
C SER A 439 0.89 -7.12 1.96
N GLU A 440 0.40 -6.35 0.98
CA GLU A 440 -0.49 -6.85 -0.07
C GLU A 440 0.32 -7.38 -1.28
N LYS A 441 1.56 -6.89 -1.52
CA LYS A 441 2.57 -7.63 -2.35
C LYS A 441 2.99 -8.96 -1.72
N LYS A 442 2.88 -9.06 -0.38
CA LYS A 442 3.08 -10.28 0.39
C LYS A 442 1.85 -11.19 0.31
N ILE A 443 0.76 -10.83 -0.39
CA ILE A 443 -0.33 -11.76 -0.69
C ILE A 443 -0.21 -12.25 -2.14
N LEU A 444 -0.04 -13.56 -2.30
CA LEU A 444 -0.37 -14.26 -3.52
C LEU A 444 -1.85 -14.63 -3.53
N TRP A 445 -2.48 -14.38 -4.66
CA TRP A 445 -3.88 -14.73 -4.94
C TRP A 445 -3.92 -15.88 -5.93
N ASP A 446 -5.04 -16.59 -5.95
CA ASP A 446 -5.38 -17.56 -6.99
C ASP A 446 -4.35 -18.69 -7.12
N VAL A 447 -3.82 -19.13 -5.97
CA VAL A 447 -2.61 -19.94 -5.88
C VAL A 447 -2.88 -21.39 -6.24
N PHE A 448 -3.93 -22.01 -5.67
CA PHE A 448 -4.31 -23.39 -6.03
C PHE A 448 -5.77 -23.52 -6.48
N VAL A 449 -6.67 -22.67 -5.98
CA VAL A 449 -8.07 -22.60 -6.43
C VAL A 449 -8.55 -21.15 -6.51
N MET A 450 -9.64 -20.91 -7.26
CA MET A 450 -10.15 -19.57 -7.52
C MET A 450 -10.44 -18.80 -6.23
N GLY A 451 -9.88 -17.59 -6.10
CA GLY A 451 -10.09 -16.71 -4.96
C GLY A 451 -9.39 -17.10 -3.65
N ASP A 452 -8.55 -18.16 -3.65
CA ASP A 452 -7.71 -18.45 -2.48
C ASP A 452 -6.49 -17.54 -2.37
N LYS A 453 -5.94 -17.44 -1.16
CA LYS A 453 -4.96 -16.41 -0.78
C LYS A 453 -3.90 -16.97 0.16
N TYR A 454 -2.66 -16.61 -0.09
CA TYR A 454 -1.52 -17.03 0.70
C TYR A 454 -0.56 -15.87 0.93
N PHE A 455 0.04 -15.82 2.11
CA PHE A 455 1.18 -14.95 2.37
C PHE A 455 2.43 -15.56 1.70
N ILE A 456 3.23 -14.77 0.96
CA ILE A 456 4.54 -15.17 0.41
C ILE A 456 5.67 -14.61 1.27
N THR A 457 6.54 -15.48 1.77
CA THR A 457 7.63 -15.05 2.67
C THR A 457 8.76 -14.35 1.93
N GLY A 458 9.08 -14.80 0.71
CA GLY A 458 10.28 -14.41 -0.04
C GLY A 458 11.53 -15.25 0.31
N ASP A 459 11.36 -16.29 1.13
CA ASP A 459 12.39 -17.28 1.46
C ASP A 459 12.17 -18.56 0.64
N VAL A 460 13.28 -19.12 0.15
CA VAL A 460 13.35 -20.37 -0.60
C VAL A 460 13.71 -21.49 0.38
N LEU A 461 12.82 -22.47 0.52
CA LEU A 461 13.04 -23.66 1.33
C LEU A 461 12.93 -24.92 0.45
N VAL A 462 13.54 -26.00 0.92
CA VAL A 462 13.30 -27.36 0.44
C VAL A 462 12.52 -28.12 1.51
N CYS A 463 11.59 -28.99 1.10
CA CYS A 463 10.91 -29.92 2.01
C CYS A 463 11.15 -31.37 1.58
N ASP A 464 11.63 -32.21 2.50
CA ASP A 464 11.88 -33.62 2.22
C ASP A 464 10.59 -34.47 2.21
N GLU A 465 10.72 -35.71 1.75
CA GLU A 465 9.62 -36.69 1.70
C GLU A 465 8.96 -36.94 3.06
N LEU A 466 9.71 -36.78 4.16
CA LEU A 466 9.25 -37.02 5.52
C LEU A 466 8.43 -35.85 6.07
N GLY A 467 8.66 -34.63 5.56
CA GLY A 467 7.98 -33.40 5.97
C GLY A 467 8.85 -32.42 6.76
N TYR A 468 10.17 -32.61 6.82
CA TYR A 468 11.08 -31.60 7.35
C TYR A 468 11.34 -30.51 6.31
N PHE A 469 11.44 -29.27 6.76
CA PHE A 469 11.77 -28.10 5.95
C PHE A 469 13.19 -27.65 6.24
N TYR A 470 13.92 -27.24 5.20
CA TYR A 470 15.30 -26.76 5.26
C TYR A 470 15.38 -25.41 4.54
N PHE A 471 15.99 -24.42 5.18
CA PHE A 471 16.27 -23.13 4.55
C PHE A 471 17.38 -23.29 3.51
N GLN A 472 17.14 -22.82 2.28
CA GLN A 472 18.16 -22.77 1.23
C GLN A 472 18.67 -21.35 1.05
N ASP A 473 17.80 -20.45 0.63
CA ASP A 473 18.19 -19.11 0.19
C ASP A 473 17.07 -18.09 0.43
N ARG A 474 17.38 -16.81 0.24
CA ARG A 474 16.42 -15.71 0.12
C ARG A 474 16.52 -15.12 -1.29
N ILE A 475 15.39 -14.71 -1.88
CA ILE A 475 15.41 -14.04 -3.19
C ILE A 475 16.37 -12.83 -3.11
N GLY A 476 17.48 -12.91 -3.85
CA GLY A 476 18.53 -11.90 -3.92
C GLY A 476 19.85 -12.19 -3.18
N ASP A 477 20.03 -13.35 -2.54
CA ASP A 477 21.32 -13.73 -1.92
C ASP A 477 22.24 -14.53 -2.88
N THR A 478 21.66 -15.26 -3.84
CA THR A 478 22.30 -15.83 -5.06
C THR A 478 22.67 -14.75 -6.10
N PHE A 479 23.58 -15.06 -7.03
CA PHE A 479 23.91 -14.18 -8.18
C PHE A 479 24.08 -14.96 -9.48
N ARG A 480 24.02 -14.28 -10.65
CA ARG A 480 24.05 -14.92 -11.98
C ARG A 480 25.25 -14.44 -12.80
N TRP A 481 26.04 -15.36 -13.38
CA TRP A 481 27.22 -15.08 -14.21
C TRP A 481 27.12 -15.81 -15.55
N LYS A 482 27.35 -15.12 -16.68
CA LYS A 482 27.26 -15.70 -18.04
C LYS A 482 25.97 -16.48 -18.33
N GLY A 483 24.85 -16.10 -17.71
CA GLY A 483 23.57 -16.79 -17.83
C GLY A 483 23.35 -17.94 -16.83
N GLU A 484 24.31 -18.27 -15.97
CA GLU A 484 24.21 -19.36 -15.00
C GLU A 484 24.15 -18.86 -13.55
N ASN A 485 23.34 -19.53 -12.71
CA ASN A 485 23.18 -19.14 -11.31
C ASN A 485 24.29 -19.72 -10.42
N VAL A 486 24.84 -18.89 -9.54
CA VAL A 486 25.92 -19.22 -8.60
C VAL A 486 25.41 -19.08 -7.17
N SER A 487 25.45 -20.20 -6.43
CA SER A 487 25.14 -20.24 -5.01
C SER A 487 26.30 -19.68 -4.20
N THR A 488 26.11 -18.54 -3.51
CA THR A 488 27.15 -18.01 -2.62
C THR A 488 27.45 -18.99 -1.49
N ALA A 489 26.40 -19.65 -0.97
CA ALA A 489 26.51 -20.62 0.11
C ALA A 489 27.34 -21.85 -0.27
N GLU A 490 27.23 -22.36 -1.50
CA GLU A 490 28.00 -23.51 -1.99
C GLU A 490 29.50 -23.21 -2.06
N VAL A 491 29.85 -22.04 -2.61
CA VAL A 491 31.23 -21.57 -2.71
C VAL A 491 31.81 -21.23 -1.31
N GLU A 492 31.01 -20.62 -0.42
CA GLU A 492 31.37 -20.42 1.00
C GLU A 492 31.68 -21.74 1.70
N ASP A 493 30.87 -22.77 1.47
CA ASP A 493 31.04 -24.09 2.08
C ASP A 493 32.30 -24.80 1.58
N ILE A 494 32.68 -24.62 0.31
CA ILE A 494 33.96 -25.14 -0.24
C ILE A 494 35.14 -24.39 0.35
N ILE A 495 35.12 -23.05 0.39
CA ILE A 495 36.20 -22.26 1.00
C ILE A 495 36.40 -22.69 2.46
N TRP A 496 35.31 -22.83 3.23
CA TRP A 496 35.38 -23.28 4.62
C TRP A 496 35.94 -24.70 4.75
N LYS A 497 35.51 -25.65 3.90
CA LYS A 497 36.05 -27.03 3.88
C LYS A 497 37.55 -27.05 3.62
N THR A 498 38.03 -26.27 2.65
CA THR A 498 39.44 -26.26 2.21
C THR A 498 40.36 -25.49 3.16
N THR A 499 39.92 -24.32 3.65
CA THR A 499 40.81 -23.38 4.36
C THR A 499 40.61 -23.32 5.87
N LYS A 500 39.47 -23.83 6.38
CA LYS A 500 39.01 -23.72 7.78
C LYS A 500 38.83 -22.27 8.28
N LEU A 501 38.79 -21.27 7.39
CA LEU A 501 38.67 -19.87 7.79
C LEU A 501 37.31 -19.56 8.42
N ASN A 502 37.34 -18.85 9.56
CA ASN A 502 36.17 -18.61 10.40
C ASN A 502 35.17 -17.58 9.86
N GLN A 503 35.56 -16.79 8.86
CA GLN A 503 34.70 -15.83 8.17
C GLN A 503 35.00 -15.82 6.67
N VAL A 504 33.96 -16.06 5.88
CA VAL A 504 33.95 -16.07 4.42
C VAL A 504 32.65 -15.38 3.99
N ASN A 505 32.68 -14.64 2.88
CA ASN A 505 31.49 -14.06 2.27
C ASN A 505 31.66 -14.09 0.75
N VAL A 506 30.82 -14.84 0.04
CA VAL A 506 30.88 -14.91 -1.43
C VAL A 506 29.78 -14.04 -2.01
N TYR A 507 30.11 -13.29 -3.05
CA TYR A 507 29.18 -12.39 -3.70
C TYR A 507 29.54 -12.14 -5.16
N GLY A 508 28.51 -11.83 -5.96
CA GLY A 508 28.70 -11.36 -7.32
C GLY A 508 29.09 -9.88 -7.36
N VAL A 509 30.18 -9.56 -8.05
CA VAL A 509 30.62 -8.19 -8.36
C VAL A 509 30.42 -7.87 -9.84
N GLU A 510 30.25 -6.60 -10.17
CA GLU A 510 30.01 -6.15 -11.55
C GLU A 510 31.34 -5.81 -12.23
N ILE A 511 31.60 -6.40 -13.40
CA ILE A 511 32.69 -5.97 -14.28
C ILE A 511 32.12 -4.92 -15.25
N PRO A 512 32.74 -3.74 -15.40
CA PRO A 512 32.32 -2.73 -16.38
C PRO A 512 32.18 -3.32 -17.80
N GLY A 513 30.96 -3.35 -18.32
CA GLY A 513 30.64 -3.82 -19.68
C GLY A 513 30.31 -5.31 -19.83
N ALA A 514 30.24 -6.08 -18.73
CA ALA A 514 29.80 -7.49 -18.77
C ALA A 514 28.37 -7.65 -18.20
N GLU A 515 27.58 -8.58 -18.75
CA GLU A 515 26.26 -8.92 -18.21
C GLU A 515 26.37 -9.96 -17.08
N GLY A 516 25.55 -9.76 -16.03
CA GLY A 516 25.60 -10.56 -14.81
C GLY A 516 26.66 -10.05 -13.84
N ARG A 517 27.00 -10.88 -12.85
CA ARG A 517 27.98 -10.58 -11.81
C ARG A 517 28.98 -11.70 -11.68
N ILE A 518 30.27 -11.40 -11.72
CA ILE A 518 31.33 -12.39 -11.61
C ILE A 518 31.55 -12.78 -10.15
N GLY A 519 31.91 -14.04 -9.89
CA GLY A 519 32.13 -14.51 -8.53
C GLY A 519 33.34 -13.88 -7.87
N MET A 520 33.14 -13.36 -6.65
CA MET A 520 34.18 -12.84 -5.78
C MET A 520 34.02 -13.42 -4.37
N ALA A 521 35.14 -13.83 -3.77
CA ALA A 521 35.18 -14.34 -2.41
C ALA A 521 35.99 -13.39 -1.52
N ALA A 522 35.36 -12.89 -0.44
CA ALA A 522 36.08 -12.28 0.67
C ALA A 522 36.43 -13.35 1.71
N ILE A 523 37.69 -13.38 2.15
CA ILE A 523 38.19 -14.30 3.19
C ILE A 523 39.00 -13.53 4.24
N LEU A 524 38.99 -14.00 5.48
CA LEU A 524 39.79 -13.46 6.59
C LEU A 524 41.11 -14.23 6.71
N GLY A 525 42.28 -13.58 6.67
CA GLY A 525 43.56 -14.26 6.96
C GLY A 525 44.81 -13.71 6.27
N ASN A 526 45.86 -14.54 6.22
CA ASN A 526 47.13 -14.24 5.54
C ASN A 526 47.10 -14.70 4.07
N ASP A 527 47.87 -14.03 3.20
CA ASP A 527 47.94 -14.30 1.76
C ASP A 527 48.86 -15.47 1.37
N ASP A 528 48.67 -16.63 2.00
CA ASP A 528 49.43 -17.82 1.64
C ASP A 528 49.11 -18.28 0.19
N LYS A 529 50.13 -18.20 -0.66
CA LYS A 529 50.09 -18.69 -2.04
C LYS A 529 49.83 -20.20 -2.09
N SER A 530 50.20 -20.99 -1.10
CA SER A 530 49.87 -22.42 -1.05
C SER A 530 48.36 -22.61 -0.92
N GLN A 531 47.73 -21.97 0.07
CA GLN A 531 46.29 -22.01 0.32
C GLN A 531 45.47 -21.47 -0.85
N LEU A 532 45.91 -20.38 -1.50
CA LEU A 532 45.25 -19.84 -2.70
C LEU A 532 45.34 -20.80 -3.90
N ASN A 533 46.46 -21.49 -4.11
CA ASN A 533 46.57 -22.50 -5.17
C ASN A 533 45.75 -23.76 -4.87
N ILE A 534 45.64 -24.17 -3.60
CA ILE A 534 44.75 -25.26 -3.18
C ILE A 534 43.28 -24.86 -3.43
N LEU A 535 42.87 -23.63 -3.09
CA LEU A 535 41.53 -23.11 -3.43
C LEU A 535 41.24 -23.17 -4.94
N ALA A 536 42.18 -22.74 -5.80
CA ALA A 536 42.00 -22.83 -7.24
C ALA A 536 41.79 -24.28 -7.73
N LYS A 537 42.53 -25.24 -7.16
CA LYS A 537 42.38 -26.67 -7.45
C LYS A 537 41.06 -27.24 -6.95
N GLU A 538 40.65 -26.91 -5.73
CA GLU A 538 39.39 -27.38 -5.14
C GLU A 538 38.18 -26.79 -5.85
N PHE A 539 38.20 -25.50 -6.20
CA PHE A 539 37.15 -24.92 -7.04
C PHE A 539 37.09 -25.60 -8.41
N LYS A 540 38.23 -25.82 -9.09
CA LYS A 540 38.24 -26.51 -10.39
C LYS A 540 37.78 -27.97 -10.32
N SER A 541 37.88 -28.62 -9.15
CA SER A 541 37.45 -30.00 -8.92
C SER A 541 35.99 -30.13 -8.47
N ASN A 542 35.43 -29.10 -7.81
CA ASN A 542 34.13 -29.17 -7.14
C ASN A 542 33.08 -28.15 -7.65
N LEU A 543 33.45 -27.21 -8.52
CA LEU A 543 32.53 -26.20 -9.08
C LEU A 543 32.58 -26.18 -10.62
N PRO A 544 31.44 -25.90 -11.29
CA PRO A 544 31.44 -25.59 -12.72
C PRO A 544 32.14 -24.25 -12.99
N SER A 545 32.69 -24.08 -14.19
CA SER A 545 33.62 -22.99 -14.54
C SER A 545 33.06 -21.56 -14.42
N TYR A 546 31.74 -21.39 -14.38
CA TYR A 546 31.08 -20.10 -14.14
C TYR A 546 30.90 -19.78 -12.64
N ALA A 547 30.92 -20.78 -11.76
CA ALA A 547 30.73 -20.63 -10.32
C ALA A 547 32.04 -20.43 -9.55
N ILE A 548 33.18 -20.78 -10.16
CA ILE A 548 34.52 -20.49 -9.62
C ILE A 548 34.69 -18.96 -9.46
N PRO A 549 35.05 -18.45 -8.27
CA PRO A 549 35.36 -17.03 -8.09
C PRO A 549 36.51 -16.61 -9.01
N ALA A 550 36.32 -15.56 -9.80
CA ALA A 550 37.41 -14.96 -10.55
C ALA A 550 38.32 -14.12 -9.65
N PHE A 551 37.78 -13.62 -8.53
CA PHE A 551 38.50 -12.77 -7.57
C PHE A 551 38.47 -13.36 -6.16
N ILE A 552 39.61 -13.28 -5.46
CA ILE A 552 39.71 -13.46 -4.01
C ILE A 552 40.23 -12.15 -3.40
N ARG A 553 39.57 -11.66 -2.34
CA ARG A 553 39.97 -10.50 -1.54
C ARG A 553 40.23 -10.95 -0.11
N VAL A 554 41.43 -10.64 0.39
CA VAL A 554 41.92 -11.05 1.70
C VAL A 554 41.77 -9.87 2.66
N LEU A 555 40.86 -9.99 3.63
CA LEU A 555 40.50 -8.95 4.60
C LEU A 555 41.21 -9.15 5.94
N GLU A 556 41.52 -8.04 6.62
CA GLU A 556 41.97 -8.05 8.03
C GLU A 556 40.81 -8.21 9.03
N SER A 557 39.60 -7.74 8.68
CA SER A 557 38.39 -7.91 9.50
C SER A 557 37.10 -7.78 8.66
N PHE A 558 35.97 -8.26 9.20
CA PHE A 558 34.66 -8.24 8.52
C PHE A 558 33.69 -7.21 9.11
N PRO A 559 33.02 -6.39 8.28
CA PRO A 559 31.99 -5.46 8.75
C PRO A 559 30.67 -6.18 9.09
N ILE A 560 30.09 -5.86 10.26
CA ILE A 560 28.87 -6.49 10.79
C ILE A 560 27.78 -5.48 11.20
N THR A 561 26.54 -5.95 11.36
CA THR A 561 25.38 -5.16 11.80
C THR A 561 25.11 -5.29 13.30
N GLY A 562 24.23 -4.43 13.85
CA GLY A 562 23.72 -4.55 15.23
C GLY A 562 22.87 -5.80 15.53
N THR A 563 22.57 -6.63 14.53
CA THR A 563 22.04 -8.01 14.72
C THR A 563 23.09 -9.08 14.38
N TYR A 564 24.37 -8.70 14.41
CA TYR A 564 25.56 -9.53 14.26
C TYR A 564 25.73 -10.24 12.90
N LYS A 565 25.01 -9.79 11.87
CA LYS A 565 25.10 -10.30 10.49
C LYS A 565 26.18 -9.57 9.69
N LEU A 566 26.85 -10.29 8.77
CA LEU A 566 27.82 -9.71 7.82
C LEU A 566 27.17 -8.67 6.90
N LYS A 567 27.83 -7.54 6.66
CA LYS A 567 27.37 -6.51 5.70
C LYS A 567 27.73 -6.88 4.24
N LYS A 568 27.13 -7.94 3.71
CA LYS A 568 27.36 -8.42 2.31
C LYS A 568 27.22 -7.31 1.24
N LEU A 569 26.31 -6.35 1.44
CA LEU A 569 26.10 -5.19 0.54
C LEU A 569 27.20 -4.11 0.58
N GLU A 570 28.07 -4.11 1.58
CA GLU A 570 29.19 -3.14 1.69
C GLU A 570 30.36 -3.62 0.83
N LEU A 571 30.81 -4.86 1.08
CA LEU A 571 31.83 -5.55 0.28
C LEU A 571 31.46 -5.69 -1.20
N GLN A 572 30.17 -5.92 -1.52
CA GLN A 572 29.67 -5.96 -2.90
C GLN A 572 29.84 -4.64 -3.68
N LYS A 573 29.80 -3.48 -2.99
CA LYS A 573 29.94 -2.16 -3.64
C LYS A 573 31.40 -1.78 -3.89
N GLU A 574 32.28 -2.19 -2.98
CA GLU A 574 33.73 -1.96 -3.08
C GLU A 574 34.37 -2.84 -4.17
N GLY A 575 33.91 -4.10 -4.27
CA GLY A 575 34.32 -5.05 -5.28
C GLY A 575 35.83 -5.30 -5.31
N PHE A 576 36.41 -5.29 -6.52
CA PHE A 576 37.82 -5.57 -6.79
C PHE A 576 38.63 -4.30 -7.15
N ASN A 577 38.11 -3.10 -6.88
CA ASN A 577 38.76 -1.84 -7.26
C ASN A 577 39.96 -1.50 -6.34
N ILE A 578 41.16 -1.90 -6.76
CA ILE A 578 42.45 -1.70 -6.09
C ILE A 578 42.88 -0.23 -5.88
N ASN A 579 42.09 0.75 -6.35
CA ASN A 579 42.30 2.18 -6.05
C ASN A 579 41.37 2.70 -4.93
N VAL A 580 40.42 1.87 -4.47
CA VAL A 580 39.45 2.18 -3.40
C VAL A 580 39.69 1.28 -2.19
N ILE A 581 39.94 -0.01 -2.40
CA ILE A 581 40.20 -0.99 -1.34
C ILE A 581 41.69 -1.07 -1.02
N LYS A 582 42.03 -1.23 0.26
CA LYS A 582 43.42 -1.44 0.74
C LYS A 582 43.81 -2.92 0.79
N ASP A 583 42.82 -3.81 0.70
CA ASP A 583 42.97 -5.25 0.84
C ASP A 583 43.73 -5.89 -0.32
N LYS A 584 44.40 -7.02 -0.07
CA LYS A 584 45.06 -7.80 -1.12
C LYS A 584 44.02 -8.50 -1.99
N VAL A 585 44.06 -8.25 -3.30
CA VAL A 585 43.15 -8.88 -4.29
C VAL A 585 43.94 -9.72 -5.29
N TYR A 586 43.39 -10.90 -5.58
CA TYR A 586 43.95 -11.87 -6.52
C TYR A 586 42.93 -12.18 -7.61
N ILE A 587 43.40 -12.34 -8.84
CA ILE A 587 42.62 -12.72 -10.03
C ILE A 587 43.00 -14.13 -10.49
N LEU A 588 42.02 -14.92 -10.92
CA LEU A 588 42.24 -16.26 -11.47
C LEU A 588 42.79 -16.16 -12.91
N SER A 589 44.01 -16.63 -13.12
CA SER A 589 44.67 -16.70 -14.43
C SER A 589 45.38 -18.04 -14.62
N SER A 590 45.23 -18.66 -15.80
CA SER A 590 45.80 -19.98 -16.14
C SER A 590 45.60 -21.07 -15.07
N GLY A 591 44.49 -21.02 -14.33
CA GLY A 591 44.15 -21.98 -13.27
C GLY A 591 44.82 -21.74 -11.91
N LYS A 592 45.43 -20.57 -11.68
CA LYS A 592 46.00 -20.16 -10.39
C LYS A 592 45.56 -18.73 -10.03
N TYR A 593 45.49 -18.40 -8.75
CA TYR A 593 45.26 -17.02 -8.32
C TYR A 593 46.58 -16.24 -8.29
N ILE A 594 46.64 -15.12 -9.02
CA ILE A 594 47.79 -14.20 -9.08
C ILE A 594 47.39 -12.81 -8.55
N PRO A 595 48.32 -12.01 -7.98
CA PRO A 595 48.00 -10.66 -7.50
C PRO A 595 47.45 -9.76 -8.63
N LEU A 596 46.40 -9.00 -8.34
CA LEU A 596 45.83 -8.03 -9.28
C LEU A 596 46.65 -6.72 -9.25
N THR A 597 47.61 -6.58 -10.18
CA THR A 597 48.48 -5.38 -10.26
C THR A 597 47.80 -4.21 -10.96
N LYS A 598 48.33 -2.99 -10.79
CA LYS A 598 47.84 -1.78 -11.48
C LYS A 598 47.96 -1.83 -13.00
N GLU A 599 48.90 -2.60 -13.53
CA GLU A 599 49.07 -2.81 -14.98
C GLU A 599 47.94 -3.70 -15.52
N ILE A 600 47.72 -4.86 -14.89
CA ILE A 600 46.61 -5.78 -15.21
C ILE A 600 45.24 -5.08 -15.06
N TYR A 601 45.12 -4.15 -14.11
CA TYR A 601 43.91 -3.36 -13.90
C TYR A 601 43.63 -2.30 -14.99
N ASN A 602 44.57 -1.98 -15.89
CA ASN A 602 44.45 -0.85 -16.84
C ASN A 602 44.18 -1.24 -18.31
N ASP A 603 44.41 -2.50 -18.70
CA ASP A 603 44.40 -2.94 -20.11
C ASP A 603 43.04 -3.48 -20.62
N TRP A 604 41.96 -2.70 -20.44
CA TRP A 604 40.57 -3.13 -20.74
C TRP A 604 39.87 -2.35 -21.86
N LYS A 605 40.47 -1.27 -22.38
CA LYS A 605 39.74 -0.23 -23.13
C LYS A 605 39.32 -0.58 -24.56
N THR A 606 39.93 -1.58 -25.19
CA THR A 606 39.75 -1.84 -26.64
C THR A 606 38.49 -2.67 -26.96
N VAL A 607 38.20 -3.70 -26.16
CA VAL A 607 37.05 -4.62 -26.40
C VAL A 607 35.70 -3.99 -26.04
N ILE A 608 35.71 -3.08 -25.07
CA ILE A 608 34.52 -2.58 -24.37
C ILE A 608 33.65 -1.65 -25.24
N LYS A 609 34.24 -0.91 -26.19
CA LYS A 609 33.50 0.07 -27.02
C LYS A 609 32.41 -0.54 -27.90
N ILE A 610 32.56 -1.80 -28.33
CA ILE A 610 31.60 -2.45 -29.24
C ILE A 610 30.42 -3.06 -28.46
N VAL A 611 30.67 -3.63 -27.28
CA VAL A 611 29.67 -4.35 -26.49
C VAL A 611 28.83 -3.41 -25.60
N CYS A 612 29.45 -2.38 -25.00
CA CYS A 612 28.75 -1.49 -24.07
C CYS A 612 27.60 -0.71 -24.70
N THR A 613 27.70 -0.31 -25.97
CA THR A 613 26.66 0.46 -26.67
C THR A 613 25.32 -0.29 -26.73
N ILE A 614 25.36 -1.62 -26.77
CA ILE A 614 24.17 -2.48 -26.82
C ILE A 614 23.65 -2.81 -25.42
N LEU A 615 24.54 -3.08 -24.45
CA LEU A 615 24.15 -3.45 -23.07
C LEU A 615 23.72 -2.24 -22.20
N PHE A 616 24.29 -1.06 -22.41
CA PHE A 616 24.01 0.12 -21.58
C PHE A 616 22.54 0.57 -21.65
N LEU A 617 21.91 0.42 -22.82
CA LEU A 617 20.53 0.80 -23.07
C LEU A 617 19.50 -0.10 -22.37
N THR A 618 19.84 -1.35 -22.03
CA THR A 618 18.89 -2.32 -21.44
C THR A 618 18.89 -2.32 -19.90
N ALA A 619 20.01 -1.95 -19.27
CA ALA A 619 20.17 -1.97 -17.82
C ALA A 619 19.40 -0.83 -17.10
N LEU A 620 19.45 0.40 -17.64
CA LEU A 620 18.86 1.59 -17.03
C LEU A 620 17.35 1.48 -16.76
N ALA A 621 16.62 0.70 -17.56
CA ALA A 621 15.18 0.52 -17.43
C ALA A 621 14.74 -0.20 -16.14
N LYS A 622 15.58 -1.09 -15.58
CA LYS A 622 15.17 -1.98 -14.47
C LYS A 622 15.26 -1.33 -13.08
N TYR A 623 16.21 -0.43 -12.85
CA TYR A 623 16.42 0.18 -11.52
C TYR A 623 15.30 1.15 -11.13
N ARG A 624 14.92 2.05 -12.06
CA ARG A 624 13.85 3.04 -11.88
C ARG A 624 12.50 2.40 -11.55
N PHE A 625 12.18 1.26 -12.17
CA PHE A 625 10.97 0.49 -11.88
C PHE A 625 10.87 0.07 -10.40
N LEU A 626 11.94 -0.44 -9.81
CA LEU A 626 11.96 -0.89 -8.41
C LEU A 626 11.86 0.27 -7.41
N TYR A 627 12.50 1.40 -7.71
CA TYR A 627 12.34 2.62 -6.91
C TYR A 627 10.88 3.09 -6.88
N ILE A 628 10.26 3.25 -8.06
CA ILE A 628 8.85 3.65 -8.20
C ILE A 628 7.94 2.69 -7.44
N LEU A 629 8.03 1.40 -7.76
CA LEU A 629 7.21 0.35 -7.15
C LEU A 629 7.36 0.28 -5.62
N SER A 630 8.45 0.78 -5.05
CA SER A 630 8.65 0.87 -3.60
C SER A 630 7.79 1.95 -2.93
N ARG A 631 7.60 3.09 -3.60
CA ARG A 631 6.95 4.31 -3.10
C ARG A 631 5.43 4.30 -3.25
N THR A 632 4.88 3.35 -4.01
CA THR A 632 3.51 3.46 -4.55
C THR A 632 2.56 2.31 -4.24
N TRP A 633 2.99 1.20 -3.61
CA TRP A 633 2.07 0.03 -3.50
C TRP A 633 0.73 0.36 -2.79
N LYS A 634 0.59 1.40 -1.93
CA LYS A 634 -0.67 1.76 -1.17
C LYS A 634 -1.66 2.22 -2.18
N ARG A 635 -1.21 3.26 -2.86
CA ARG A 635 -1.90 3.98 -3.90
C ARG A 635 -2.29 2.97 -4.96
N ASP A 636 -1.31 2.26 -5.51
CA ASP A 636 -1.48 1.32 -6.60
C ASP A 636 -2.33 0.09 -6.22
N PHE A 637 -2.24 -0.45 -4.98
CA PHE A 637 -3.07 -1.58 -4.52
C PHE A 637 -4.47 -1.18 -4.06
N ARG A 638 -4.64 -0.02 -3.41
CA ARG A 638 -5.98 0.54 -3.11
C ARG A 638 -6.70 0.86 -4.41
N THR A 639 -6.00 1.47 -5.36
CA THR A 639 -6.47 1.70 -6.72
C THR A 639 -6.78 0.38 -7.41
N TYR A 640 -5.91 -0.63 -7.34
CA TYR A 640 -6.20 -1.97 -7.86
C TYR A 640 -7.46 -2.59 -7.24
N PHE A 641 -7.61 -2.60 -5.92
CA PHE A 641 -8.79 -3.17 -5.25
C PHE A 641 -10.08 -2.39 -5.55
N ARG A 642 -10.01 -1.06 -5.70
CA ARG A 642 -11.12 -0.22 -6.17
C ARG A 642 -11.45 -0.53 -7.63
N ILE A 643 -10.44 -0.63 -8.50
CA ILE A 643 -10.59 -1.05 -9.91
C ILE A 643 -11.22 -2.43 -9.98
N CYS A 644 -10.79 -3.43 -9.21
CA CYS A 644 -11.39 -4.77 -9.19
C CYS A 644 -12.86 -4.77 -8.74
N LYS A 645 -13.32 -3.77 -7.98
CA LYS A 645 -14.75 -3.56 -7.68
C LYS A 645 -15.49 -2.86 -8.83
N ALA A 646 -14.87 -1.87 -9.47
CA ALA A 646 -15.47 -1.10 -10.56
C ALA A 646 -15.44 -1.84 -11.92
N LEU A 647 -14.49 -2.76 -12.13
CA LEU A 647 -14.25 -3.44 -13.40
C LEU A 647 -15.41 -4.35 -13.83
N PRO A 648 -16.05 -5.16 -12.95
CA PRO A 648 -17.27 -5.87 -13.31
C PRO A 648 -18.44 -4.94 -13.68
N ILE A 649 -18.52 -3.77 -13.05
CA ILE A 649 -19.54 -2.76 -13.35
C ILE A 649 -19.26 -2.14 -14.73
N PHE A 650 -18.02 -1.74 -14.99
CA PHE A 650 -17.55 -1.25 -16.29
C PHE A 650 -17.76 -2.26 -17.43
N ILE A 651 -17.42 -3.53 -17.23
CA ILE A 651 -17.66 -4.60 -18.20
C ILE A 651 -19.17 -4.76 -18.45
N LYS A 652 -20.00 -4.79 -17.39
CA LYS A 652 -21.46 -4.85 -17.54
C LYS A 652 -22.02 -3.64 -18.30
N ILE A 653 -21.47 -2.44 -18.09
CA ILE A 653 -21.84 -1.22 -18.84
C ILE A 653 -21.48 -1.38 -20.32
N LYS A 654 -20.21 -1.66 -20.65
CA LYS A 654 -19.71 -1.78 -22.04
C LYS A 654 -20.38 -2.92 -22.83
N LEU A 655 -20.85 -3.97 -22.14
CA LEU A 655 -21.62 -5.07 -22.75
C LEU A 655 -23.14 -4.81 -22.84
N SER A 656 -23.73 -3.99 -21.98
CA SER A 656 -25.19 -3.76 -21.97
C SER A 656 -25.66 -2.82 -23.09
N GLN A 657 -24.79 -1.92 -23.53
CA GLN A 657 -25.05 -0.80 -24.43
C GLN A 657 -26.29 0.05 -24.11
N LYS A 658 -26.79 0.02 -22.86
CA LYS A 658 -28.00 0.74 -22.47
C LYS A 658 -27.73 2.23 -22.26
N PRO A 659 -28.64 3.12 -22.69
CA PRO A 659 -28.55 4.55 -22.43
C PRO A 659 -28.83 4.88 -20.96
N VAL A 660 -28.56 6.13 -20.57
CA VAL A 660 -28.57 6.52 -19.15
C VAL A 660 -29.95 6.39 -18.47
N TYR A 661 -31.03 6.69 -19.21
CA TYR A 661 -32.40 6.65 -18.67
C TYR A 661 -32.85 5.23 -18.29
N TYR A 662 -32.29 4.18 -18.91
CA TYR A 662 -32.54 2.79 -18.51
C TYR A 662 -32.17 2.53 -17.04
N TYR A 663 -31.10 3.16 -16.53
CA TYR A 663 -30.71 3.01 -15.13
C TYR A 663 -31.62 3.78 -14.17
N LEU A 664 -32.17 4.92 -14.60
CA LEU A 664 -33.25 5.61 -13.89
C LEU A 664 -34.50 4.72 -13.84
N ASP A 665 -34.90 4.09 -14.94
CA ASP A 665 -36.05 3.18 -14.99
C ASP A 665 -35.84 1.93 -14.11
N GLU A 666 -34.61 1.42 -14.00
CA GLU A 666 -34.26 0.35 -13.05
C GLU A 666 -34.38 0.81 -11.59
N LEU A 667 -33.97 2.03 -11.27
CA LEU A 667 -34.06 2.61 -9.92
C LEU A 667 -35.51 2.99 -9.54
N ALA A 668 -36.27 3.60 -10.45
CA ALA A 668 -37.67 3.96 -10.24
C ALA A 668 -38.54 2.72 -10.02
N ARG A 669 -38.30 1.63 -10.75
CA ARG A 669 -39.01 0.35 -10.54
C ARG A 669 -38.65 -0.32 -9.21
N LYS A 670 -37.39 -0.21 -8.78
CA LYS A 670 -36.88 -0.86 -7.56
C LYS A 670 -37.20 -0.06 -6.28
N HIS A 671 -37.20 1.27 -6.38
CA HIS A 671 -37.25 2.21 -5.25
C HIS A 671 -38.12 3.45 -5.56
N PRO A 672 -39.38 3.29 -6.03
CA PRO A 672 -40.18 4.38 -6.62
C PRO A 672 -40.34 5.59 -5.69
N GLN A 673 -40.61 5.32 -4.40
CA GLN A 673 -40.86 6.35 -3.37
C GLN A 673 -39.58 6.86 -2.68
N LYS A 674 -38.38 6.41 -3.09
CA LYS A 674 -37.14 6.94 -2.53
C LYS A 674 -36.84 8.31 -3.12
N THR A 675 -36.43 9.26 -2.28
CA THR A 675 -36.00 10.60 -2.71
C THR A 675 -34.71 10.54 -3.55
N ALA A 676 -34.79 10.97 -4.80
CA ALA A 676 -33.67 11.13 -5.72
C ALA A 676 -33.02 12.51 -5.54
N TYR A 677 -33.83 13.57 -5.52
CA TYR A 677 -33.37 14.95 -5.34
C TYR A 677 -34.08 15.63 -4.17
N ILE A 678 -33.36 16.48 -3.46
CA ILE A 678 -33.91 17.48 -2.54
C ILE A 678 -33.51 18.85 -3.08
N PHE A 679 -34.47 19.76 -3.21
CA PHE A 679 -34.22 21.12 -3.66
C PHE A 679 -35.06 22.10 -2.85
N GLU A 680 -34.42 23.10 -2.25
CA GLU A 680 -35.05 24.01 -1.28
C GLU A 680 -35.75 23.22 -0.15
N ASP A 681 -37.06 23.08 -0.22
CA ASP A 681 -37.89 22.31 0.72
C ASP A 681 -38.74 21.22 0.02
N GLU A 682 -38.49 20.97 -1.27
CA GLU A 682 -39.09 19.88 -2.07
C GLU A 682 -38.25 18.61 -2.04
N ALA A 683 -38.93 17.46 -2.05
CA ALA A 683 -38.33 16.13 -2.18
C ALA A 683 -38.88 15.41 -3.41
N TRP A 684 -38.05 15.22 -4.43
CA TRP A 684 -38.40 14.55 -5.69
C TRP A 684 -38.05 13.07 -5.60
N THR A 685 -39.03 12.19 -5.82
CA THR A 685 -38.85 10.73 -5.81
C THR A 685 -38.35 10.20 -7.15
N PHE A 686 -37.80 8.97 -7.17
CA PHE A 686 -37.39 8.34 -8.45
C PHE A 686 -38.57 8.14 -9.43
N SER A 687 -39.79 7.97 -8.92
CA SER A 687 -41.00 7.94 -9.76
C SER A 687 -41.26 9.32 -10.40
N ALA A 688 -41.33 10.40 -9.61
CA ALA A 688 -41.57 11.75 -10.11
C ALA A 688 -40.50 12.22 -11.13
N VAL A 689 -39.22 11.89 -10.88
CA VAL A 689 -38.12 12.18 -11.82
C VAL A 689 -38.30 11.44 -13.16
N LYS A 690 -38.75 10.18 -13.12
CA LYS A 690 -39.06 9.41 -14.34
C LYS A 690 -40.26 10.00 -15.07
N GLU A 691 -41.37 10.23 -14.36
CA GLU A 691 -42.64 10.74 -14.91
C GLU A 691 -42.46 12.09 -15.61
N PHE A 692 -41.75 13.03 -14.99
CA PHE A 692 -41.43 14.32 -15.62
C PHE A 692 -40.53 14.14 -16.86
N SER A 693 -39.55 13.24 -16.79
CA SER A 693 -38.68 12.92 -17.95
C SER A 693 -39.49 12.33 -19.11
N ASP A 694 -40.45 11.45 -18.85
CA ASP A 694 -41.30 10.87 -19.89
C ASP A 694 -42.25 11.92 -20.50
N LYS A 695 -42.84 12.82 -19.69
CA LYS A 695 -43.63 13.96 -20.21
C LYS A 695 -42.83 14.84 -21.17
N ILE A 696 -41.59 15.19 -20.82
CA ILE A 696 -40.69 15.94 -21.71
C ILE A 696 -40.43 15.18 -23.01
N ALA A 697 -40.12 13.88 -22.92
CA ALA A 697 -39.83 13.05 -24.08
C ALA A 697 -41.02 13.02 -25.07
N ILE A 698 -42.23 12.79 -24.56
CA ILE A 698 -43.45 12.71 -25.38
C ILE A 698 -43.77 14.07 -26.02
N TYR A 699 -43.68 15.17 -25.25
CA TYR A 699 -43.96 16.50 -25.77
C TYR A 699 -42.99 16.90 -26.90
N PHE A 700 -41.68 16.66 -26.73
CA PHE A 700 -40.70 16.99 -27.77
C PHE A 700 -40.76 16.04 -28.98
N GLU A 701 -41.15 14.77 -28.81
CA GLU A 701 -41.48 13.90 -29.96
C GLU A 701 -42.67 14.47 -30.75
N ARG A 702 -43.76 14.86 -30.06
CA ARG A 702 -44.97 15.41 -30.67
C ARG A 702 -44.75 16.76 -31.37
N GLU A 703 -43.83 17.58 -30.86
CA GLU A 703 -43.37 18.82 -31.49
C GLU A 703 -42.43 18.60 -32.71
N GLY A 704 -42.10 17.35 -33.05
CA GLY A 704 -41.32 16.98 -34.23
C GLY A 704 -39.80 16.93 -34.02
N TYR A 705 -39.31 16.90 -32.79
CA TYR A 705 -37.89 16.69 -32.52
C TYR A 705 -37.54 15.20 -32.54
N CYS A 706 -36.38 14.86 -33.11
CA CYS A 706 -35.98 13.47 -33.29
C CYS A 706 -34.50 13.23 -32.98
N LYS A 707 -34.10 11.96 -32.96
CA LYS A 707 -32.72 11.53 -32.70
C LYS A 707 -31.71 12.29 -33.58
N GLY A 708 -30.78 12.99 -32.93
CA GLY A 708 -29.75 13.81 -33.58
C GLY A 708 -30.02 15.32 -33.55
N ASP A 709 -31.23 15.76 -33.18
CA ASP A 709 -31.50 17.17 -32.91
C ASP A 709 -30.87 17.63 -31.60
N SER A 710 -30.70 18.94 -31.42
CA SER A 710 -30.21 19.55 -30.19
C SER A 710 -31.13 20.67 -29.68
N VAL A 711 -31.22 20.76 -28.35
CA VAL A 711 -32.03 21.76 -27.63
C VAL A 711 -31.19 22.33 -26.49
N ALA A 712 -31.11 23.65 -26.39
CA ALA A 712 -30.35 24.34 -25.34
C ALA A 712 -31.12 24.42 -24.01
N LEU A 713 -30.41 24.29 -22.89
CA LEU A 713 -30.95 24.49 -21.54
C LEU A 713 -30.26 25.68 -20.86
N LEU A 714 -30.97 26.81 -20.74
CA LEU A 714 -30.57 28.02 -20.02
C LEU A 714 -31.40 28.17 -18.74
N LEU A 715 -31.11 27.32 -17.77
CA LEU A 715 -31.88 27.16 -16.53
C LEU A 715 -30.97 27.27 -15.30
N ASN A 716 -31.52 27.79 -14.21
CA ASN A 716 -30.90 27.71 -12.89
C ASN A 716 -30.89 26.26 -12.38
N ASN A 717 -30.05 25.98 -11.39
CA ASN A 717 -30.02 24.67 -10.72
C ASN A 717 -31.42 24.30 -10.19
N CYS A 718 -31.98 23.19 -10.67
CA CYS A 718 -33.24 22.59 -10.20
C CYS A 718 -33.29 21.09 -10.59
N PRO A 719 -34.14 20.26 -9.94
CA PRO A 719 -34.34 18.85 -10.34
C PRO A 719 -34.83 18.71 -11.79
N GLU A 720 -35.67 19.62 -12.26
CA GLU A 720 -36.27 19.63 -13.59
C GLU A 720 -35.23 19.88 -14.67
N TYR A 721 -34.16 20.65 -14.40
CA TYR A 721 -32.98 20.74 -15.28
C TYR A 721 -32.51 19.35 -15.70
N VAL A 722 -32.48 18.42 -14.74
CA VAL A 722 -32.05 17.03 -14.94
C VAL A 722 -33.12 16.22 -15.66
N CYS A 723 -34.38 16.36 -15.25
CA CYS A 723 -35.51 15.65 -15.86
C CYS A 723 -35.71 16.04 -17.34
N ILE A 724 -35.47 17.31 -17.69
CA ILE A 724 -35.57 17.84 -19.05
C ILE A 724 -34.53 17.18 -19.96
N TRP A 725 -33.23 17.22 -19.62
CA TRP A 725 -32.23 16.57 -20.47
C TRP A 725 -32.40 15.05 -20.51
N LEU A 726 -32.86 14.43 -19.41
CA LEU A 726 -33.20 13.01 -19.39
C LEU A 726 -34.33 12.68 -20.35
N GLY A 727 -35.39 13.49 -20.39
CA GLY A 727 -36.51 13.34 -21.31
C GLY A 727 -36.11 13.49 -22.77
N LEU A 728 -35.41 14.57 -23.11
CA LEU A 728 -34.85 14.76 -24.45
C LEU A 728 -33.98 13.56 -24.88
N SER A 729 -33.21 12.99 -23.96
CA SER A 729 -32.39 11.81 -24.24
C SER A 729 -33.16 10.51 -24.48
N ARG A 730 -34.44 10.40 -24.09
CA ARG A 730 -35.30 9.23 -24.37
C ARG A 730 -35.73 9.12 -25.84
N ILE A 731 -35.64 10.23 -26.57
CA ILE A 731 -35.91 10.34 -28.01
C ILE A 731 -34.65 10.64 -28.84
N GLY A 732 -33.48 10.63 -28.18
CA GLY A 732 -32.18 10.84 -28.81
C GLY A 732 -31.85 12.30 -29.14
N VAL A 733 -32.57 13.26 -28.53
CA VAL A 733 -32.31 14.70 -28.64
C VAL A 733 -31.25 15.10 -27.62
N VAL A 734 -30.28 15.90 -28.06
CA VAL A 734 -29.07 16.23 -27.30
C VAL A 734 -29.24 17.55 -26.56
N ALA A 735 -29.09 17.55 -25.23
CA ALA A 735 -29.27 18.77 -24.44
C ALA A 735 -27.98 19.60 -24.37
N ALA A 736 -28.00 20.82 -24.90
CA ALA A 736 -26.86 21.74 -24.88
C ALA A 736 -26.90 22.61 -23.62
N LEU A 737 -26.00 22.37 -22.67
CA LEU A 737 -26.11 22.92 -21.32
C LEU A 737 -25.46 24.30 -21.20
N ILE A 738 -26.26 25.37 -21.35
CA ILE A 738 -25.78 26.75 -21.45
C ILE A 738 -25.33 27.28 -20.08
N ASN A 739 -24.22 28.01 -20.06
CA ASN A 739 -23.78 28.77 -18.89
C ASN A 739 -24.73 29.96 -18.65
N THR A 740 -25.30 30.03 -17.45
CA THR A 740 -26.28 31.05 -17.01
C THR A 740 -25.75 32.49 -17.01
N ASN A 741 -24.45 32.70 -17.19
CA ASN A 741 -23.83 34.03 -17.24
C ASN A 741 -23.70 34.57 -18.67
N LEU A 742 -24.19 33.85 -19.70
CA LEU A 742 -24.13 34.27 -21.09
C LEU A 742 -25.41 35.02 -21.51
N ALA A 743 -25.24 36.13 -22.22
CA ALA A 743 -26.29 36.92 -22.85
C ALA A 743 -25.77 37.46 -24.20
N ASN A 744 -26.66 37.97 -25.06
CA ASN A 744 -26.31 38.59 -26.35
C ASN A 744 -25.42 37.68 -27.22
N ASP A 745 -24.41 38.23 -27.89
CA ASP A 745 -23.67 37.55 -28.96
C ASP A 745 -22.93 36.26 -28.50
N PRO A 746 -22.32 36.19 -27.30
CA PRO A 746 -21.84 34.93 -26.72
C PRO A 746 -22.90 33.85 -26.51
N LEU A 747 -24.16 34.24 -26.21
CA LEU A 747 -25.29 33.31 -26.10
C LEU A 747 -25.73 32.83 -27.49
N ILE A 748 -25.94 33.75 -28.45
CA ILE A 748 -26.25 33.44 -29.86
C ILE A 748 -25.21 32.48 -30.45
N HIS A 749 -23.91 32.77 -30.24
CA HIS A 749 -22.82 31.91 -30.69
C HIS A 749 -22.92 30.50 -30.12
N SER A 750 -23.17 30.37 -28.81
CA SER A 750 -23.29 29.07 -28.13
C SER A 750 -24.41 28.23 -28.75
N LEU A 751 -25.61 28.83 -28.91
CA LEU A 751 -26.77 28.19 -29.51
C LEU A 751 -26.50 27.73 -30.96
N ASN A 752 -25.85 28.57 -31.76
CA ASN A 752 -25.52 28.29 -33.15
C ASN A 752 -24.44 27.19 -33.31
N VAL A 753 -23.41 27.18 -32.47
CA VAL A 753 -22.35 26.15 -32.51
C VAL A 753 -22.90 24.77 -32.15
N ALA A 754 -23.82 24.69 -31.18
CA ALA A 754 -24.55 23.47 -30.87
C ALA A 754 -25.66 23.12 -31.89
N LYS A 755 -25.92 23.98 -32.88
CA LYS A 755 -26.97 23.85 -33.90
C LYS A 755 -28.38 23.66 -33.31
N CYS A 756 -28.63 24.29 -32.16
CA CYS A 756 -29.85 24.10 -31.40
C CYS A 756 -31.09 24.49 -32.23
N LYS A 757 -32.02 23.55 -32.43
CA LYS A 757 -33.34 23.85 -33.00
C LYS A 757 -34.21 24.68 -32.05
N ALA A 758 -33.90 24.65 -30.76
CA ALA A 758 -34.62 25.36 -29.72
C ALA A 758 -33.79 25.71 -28.49
N VAL A 759 -34.30 26.64 -27.68
CA VAL A 759 -33.81 26.93 -26.32
C VAL A 759 -34.96 26.81 -25.32
N ILE A 760 -34.73 26.06 -24.24
CA ILE A 760 -35.54 26.05 -23.04
C ILE A 760 -34.84 26.93 -21.99
N PHE A 761 -35.52 27.97 -21.51
CA PHE A 761 -34.97 28.93 -20.56
C PHE A 761 -35.90 29.20 -19.39
N GLY A 762 -35.32 29.59 -18.25
CA GLY A 762 -36.07 29.99 -17.06
C GLY A 762 -36.36 31.48 -16.99
N GLU A 763 -37.33 31.87 -16.17
CA GLU A 763 -37.75 33.26 -15.92
C GLU A 763 -36.63 34.27 -15.64
N ASN A 764 -35.51 33.82 -15.05
CA ASN A 764 -34.34 34.66 -14.81
C ASN A 764 -33.58 35.11 -16.08
N PHE A 765 -33.94 34.59 -17.25
CA PHE A 765 -33.17 34.75 -18.49
C PHE A 765 -33.99 35.31 -19.66
N CYS A 766 -35.25 35.73 -19.43
CA CYS A 766 -36.13 36.26 -20.47
C CYS A 766 -35.49 37.38 -21.28
N GLU A 767 -34.98 38.43 -20.61
CA GLU A 767 -34.31 39.58 -21.23
C GLU A 767 -33.13 39.15 -22.12
N SER A 768 -32.28 38.24 -21.62
CA SER A 768 -31.13 37.70 -22.35
C SER A 768 -31.50 36.87 -23.57
N VAL A 769 -32.70 36.29 -23.61
CA VAL A 769 -33.22 35.54 -24.77
C VAL A 769 -33.93 36.48 -25.74
N SER A 770 -34.75 37.42 -25.27
CA SER A 770 -35.39 38.47 -26.10
C SER A 770 -34.36 39.23 -26.92
N SER A 771 -33.29 39.71 -26.29
CA SER A 771 -32.23 40.46 -26.98
C SER A 771 -31.50 39.62 -28.03
N CYS A 772 -31.52 38.29 -27.92
CA CYS A 772 -30.98 37.38 -28.93
C CYS A 772 -31.98 37.15 -30.08
N VAL A 773 -33.28 37.03 -29.79
CA VAL A 773 -34.35 36.91 -30.81
C VAL A 773 -34.40 38.17 -31.68
N GLU A 774 -34.36 39.36 -31.07
CA GLU A 774 -34.25 40.65 -31.77
C GLU A 774 -33.00 40.72 -32.68
N ARG A 775 -31.88 40.15 -32.22
CA ARG A 775 -30.63 39.99 -33.00
C ARG A 775 -30.67 38.84 -34.01
N ARG A 776 -31.86 38.38 -34.42
CA ARG A 776 -32.14 37.37 -35.46
C ARG A 776 -31.77 35.93 -35.07
N LEU A 777 -31.89 35.54 -33.81
CA LEU A 777 -31.85 34.13 -33.39
C LEU A 777 -33.13 33.40 -33.89
N ASN A 778 -32.98 32.59 -34.94
CA ASN A 778 -34.09 31.89 -35.60
C ASN A 778 -34.26 30.44 -35.09
N ILE A 779 -34.68 30.26 -33.84
CA ILE A 779 -34.90 28.96 -33.19
C ILE A 779 -36.21 28.97 -32.37
N LYS A 780 -36.83 27.82 -32.08
CA LYS A 780 -38.01 27.77 -31.21
C LYS A 780 -37.63 28.11 -29.75
N CYS A 781 -38.33 29.05 -29.13
CA CYS A 781 -38.06 29.49 -27.75
C CYS A 781 -39.12 28.95 -26.78
N TYR A 782 -38.69 28.27 -25.72
CA TYR A 782 -39.56 27.68 -24.69
C TYR A 782 -39.23 28.28 -23.32
N GLN A 783 -40.20 28.95 -22.69
CA GLN A 783 -40.04 29.47 -21.34
C GLN A 783 -40.57 28.44 -20.32
N TYR A 784 -39.81 28.19 -19.25
CA TYR A 784 -40.20 27.28 -18.17
C TYR A 784 -40.08 27.97 -16.80
N ASN A 785 -41.23 28.37 -16.25
CA ASN A 785 -41.36 28.97 -14.93
C ASN A 785 -41.72 27.86 -13.91
N ARG A 786 -40.94 27.67 -12.84
CA ARG A 786 -41.19 26.59 -11.85
C ARG A 786 -42.33 26.89 -10.88
N LYS A 787 -42.44 28.15 -10.43
CA LYS A 787 -43.34 28.56 -9.34
C LYS A 787 -44.10 29.86 -9.62
N SER A 788 -43.67 30.64 -10.61
CA SER A 788 -44.28 31.94 -10.93
C SER A 788 -45.35 31.82 -12.01
N GLN A 789 -46.61 32.00 -11.60
CA GLN A 789 -47.73 32.30 -12.50
C GLN A 789 -47.80 33.80 -12.86
N THR A 790 -47.02 34.65 -12.18
CA THR A 790 -47.02 36.11 -12.37
C THR A 790 -45.96 36.60 -13.34
N THR A 791 -44.92 35.79 -13.63
CA THR A 791 -43.96 36.09 -14.71
C THR A 791 -44.64 35.83 -16.04
N GLN A 792 -44.96 36.89 -16.80
CA GLN A 792 -45.51 36.77 -18.16
C GLN A 792 -44.58 35.94 -19.05
N ILE A 793 -45.19 35.25 -20.02
CA ILE A 793 -44.43 34.54 -21.06
C ILE A 793 -43.88 35.57 -22.03
N THR A 794 -42.59 35.46 -22.31
CA THR A 794 -41.84 36.31 -23.24
C THR A 794 -42.46 36.25 -24.64
N GLU A 795 -42.48 37.37 -25.35
CA GLU A 795 -43.07 37.41 -26.69
C GLU A 795 -42.40 36.39 -27.62
N ASN A 796 -43.18 35.78 -28.52
CA ASN A 796 -42.75 34.73 -29.44
C ASN A 796 -42.17 33.45 -28.78
N CYS A 797 -42.39 33.25 -27.47
CA CYS A 797 -41.98 32.05 -26.73
C CYS A 797 -43.18 31.17 -26.34
N THR A 798 -42.96 29.85 -26.29
CA THR A 798 -43.96 28.85 -25.85
C THR A 798 -43.85 28.61 -24.34
N ASP A 799 -44.97 28.60 -23.63
CA ASP A 799 -45.06 28.15 -22.23
C ASP A 799 -44.86 26.63 -22.17
N LEU A 800 -43.68 26.19 -21.73
CA LEU A 800 -43.37 24.77 -21.64
C LEU A 800 -44.10 24.08 -20.46
N ALA A 801 -44.33 24.80 -19.36
CA ALA A 801 -44.98 24.21 -18.18
C ALA A 801 -46.42 23.79 -18.53
N LYS A 802 -47.20 24.74 -19.05
CA LYS A 802 -48.57 24.51 -19.55
C LYS A 802 -48.63 23.50 -20.69
N SER A 803 -47.61 23.48 -21.55
CA SER A 803 -47.54 22.49 -22.65
C SER A 803 -47.35 21.06 -22.15
N LEU A 804 -46.60 20.84 -21.06
CA LEU A 804 -46.41 19.51 -20.45
C LEU A 804 -47.65 18.99 -19.71
N ASP A 805 -48.62 19.85 -19.38
CA ASP A 805 -49.92 19.43 -18.88
C ASP A 805 -50.85 18.91 -20.00
N SER A 806 -50.56 19.24 -21.25
CA SER A 806 -51.25 18.69 -22.44
C SER A 806 -50.72 17.31 -22.90
N VAL A 807 -49.90 16.64 -22.08
CA VAL A 807 -49.40 15.28 -22.33
C VAL A 807 -50.23 14.29 -21.52
N SER A 808 -50.97 13.43 -22.20
CA SER A 808 -51.79 12.38 -21.59
C SER A 808 -50.93 11.33 -20.88
N PRO A 809 -51.34 10.83 -19.69
CA PRO A 809 -50.73 9.67 -19.05
C PRO A 809 -50.74 8.39 -19.90
N ASP A 810 -51.53 8.35 -20.98
CA ASP A 810 -51.62 7.21 -21.92
C ASP A 810 -50.83 7.36 -23.21
N GLU A 811 -50.27 8.54 -23.51
CA GLU A 811 -49.33 8.71 -24.62
C GLU A 811 -48.05 7.87 -24.39
N ARG A 812 -47.47 7.33 -25.46
CA ARG A 812 -46.28 6.45 -25.43
C ARG A 812 -45.30 6.90 -26.50
N LEU A 813 -44.01 6.85 -26.19
CA LEU A 813 -42.94 7.18 -27.13
C LEU A 813 -42.87 6.17 -28.28
N SER A 814 -42.43 6.62 -29.46
CA SER A 814 -41.98 5.69 -30.51
C SER A 814 -40.78 4.86 -30.06
N ASN A 815 -40.57 3.72 -30.72
CA ASN A 815 -39.47 2.80 -30.39
C ASN A 815 -38.11 3.30 -30.94
N TYR A 816 -37.51 4.28 -30.28
CA TYR A 816 -36.19 4.79 -30.63
C TYR A 816 -35.06 3.82 -30.25
N ASN A 817 -34.28 3.39 -31.24
CA ASN A 817 -33.05 2.63 -31.01
C ASN A 817 -31.92 3.56 -30.53
N ILE A 818 -31.86 3.79 -29.22
CA ILE A 818 -30.85 4.62 -28.56
C ILE A 818 -29.92 3.73 -27.72
N THR A 819 -28.63 4.00 -27.87
CA THR A 819 -27.51 3.19 -27.40
C THR A 819 -26.62 3.98 -26.45
N SER A 820 -25.75 3.31 -25.70
CA SER A 820 -24.74 3.98 -24.89
C SER A 820 -23.77 4.85 -25.69
N THR A 821 -23.60 4.62 -27.00
CA THR A 821 -22.71 5.39 -27.87
C THR A 821 -23.31 6.70 -28.39
N ASP A 822 -24.63 6.87 -28.32
CA ASP A 822 -25.30 8.08 -28.82
C ASP A 822 -25.00 9.32 -27.95
N PRO A 823 -24.90 10.53 -28.55
CA PRO A 823 -24.77 11.79 -27.81
C PRO A 823 -25.92 12.01 -26.81
N LEU A 824 -25.58 12.57 -25.65
CA LEU A 824 -26.50 12.85 -24.54
C LEU A 824 -26.55 14.36 -24.22
N LEU A 825 -25.39 14.97 -24.01
CA LEU A 825 -25.26 16.40 -23.68
C LEU A 825 -24.21 17.08 -24.56
N TYR A 826 -24.32 18.40 -24.70
CA TYR A 826 -23.18 19.25 -25.01
C TYR A 826 -22.83 20.11 -23.78
N LEU A 827 -21.56 20.08 -23.36
CA LEU A 827 -21.01 20.92 -22.30
C LEU A 827 -20.13 22.01 -22.91
N TYR A 828 -20.33 23.28 -22.56
CA TYR A 828 -19.50 24.35 -23.09
C TYR A 828 -18.22 24.51 -22.28
N THR A 829 -17.07 24.48 -22.95
CA THR A 829 -15.79 24.79 -22.30
C THR A 829 -15.48 26.28 -22.40
N SER A 830 -15.02 26.84 -21.26
CA SER A 830 -14.59 28.23 -21.13
C SER A 830 -13.23 28.40 -21.81
N GLY A 831 -13.25 28.79 -23.09
CA GLY A 831 -12.03 29.10 -23.83
C GLY A 831 -11.30 30.29 -23.21
N THR A 832 -10.10 30.07 -22.69
CA THR A 832 -9.20 31.13 -22.17
C THR A 832 -8.76 32.11 -23.26
N THR A 833 -9.00 31.78 -24.53
CA THR A 833 -8.59 32.53 -25.72
C THR A 833 -9.74 32.81 -26.70
N GLY A 834 -11.03 32.65 -26.32
CA GLY A 834 -12.13 32.97 -27.23
C GLY A 834 -13.53 32.48 -26.83
N LEU A 835 -14.43 32.42 -27.82
CA LEU A 835 -15.85 32.11 -27.63
C LEU A 835 -16.12 30.66 -27.17
N PRO A 836 -17.27 30.38 -26.51
CA PRO A 836 -17.57 29.08 -25.89
C PRO A 836 -17.73 27.93 -26.91
N LYS A 837 -17.16 26.75 -26.60
CA LYS A 837 -17.13 25.59 -27.50
C LYS A 837 -17.91 24.41 -26.95
N ALA A 838 -18.86 23.89 -27.73
CA ALA A 838 -19.78 22.82 -27.32
C ALA A 838 -19.12 21.43 -27.40
N ALA A 839 -18.63 20.90 -26.28
CA ALA A 839 -17.99 19.58 -26.18
C ALA A 839 -19.03 18.45 -26.06
N VAL A 840 -18.84 17.35 -26.79
CA VAL A 840 -19.83 16.27 -26.91
C VAL A 840 -19.69 15.25 -25.78
N ILE A 841 -20.78 14.95 -25.09
CA ILE A 841 -20.87 13.91 -24.04
C ILE A 841 -21.87 12.84 -24.50
N ASN A 842 -21.43 11.59 -24.66
CA ASN A 842 -22.33 10.46 -24.97
C ASN A 842 -22.89 9.80 -23.71
N HIS A 843 -23.93 8.97 -23.87
CA HIS A 843 -24.54 8.24 -22.75
C HIS A 843 -23.51 7.42 -21.95
N ASN A 844 -22.59 6.72 -22.64
CA ASN A 844 -21.50 5.93 -22.06
C ASN A 844 -20.69 6.78 -21.07
N ARG A 845 -20.23 7.97 -21.49
CA ARG A 845 -19.47 8.91 -20.65
C ARG A 845 -20.19 9.29 -19.36
N MET A 846 -21.51 9.47 -19.39
CA MET A 846 -22.31 9.68 -18.17
C MET A 846 -22.43 8.39 -17.34
N ILE A 847 -22.67 7.23 -17.95
CA ILE A 847 -22.79 5.95 -17.23
C ILE A 847 -21.46 5.52 -16.58
N LEU A 848 -20.31 5.91 -17.13
CA LEU A 848 -18.99 5.68 -16.51
C LEU A 848 -18.81 6.39 -15.16
N VAL A 849 -19.59 7.44 -14.88
CA VAL A 849 -19.69 8.06 -13.55
C VAL A 849 -20.15 7.02 -12.51
N LYS A 850 -20.94 6.00 -12.89
CA LYS A 850 -21.30 4.86 -12.03
C LYS A 850 -20.06 4.12 -11.53
N SER A 851 -19.15 3.78 -12.44
CA SER A 851 -17.88 3.12 -12.12
C SER A 851 -16.98 4.04 -11.28
N PHE A 852 -16.89 5.32 -11.61
CA PHE A 852 -16.11 6.33 -10.89
C PHE A 852 -16.58 6.48 -9.43
N ILE A 853 -17.90 6.59 -9.19
CA ILE A 853 -18.47 6.69 -7.84
C ILE A 853 -18.15 5.44 -7.00
N ALA A 854 -18.12 4.23 -7.60
CA ALA A 854 -17.70 3.01 -6.91
C ALA A 854 -16.21 2.97 -6.53
N LEU A 855 -15.35 3.77 -7.20
CA LEU A 855 -13.97 3.99 -6.77
C LEU A 855 -13.88 4.90 -5.54
N LEU A 856 -14.84 5.82 -5.35
CA LEU A 856 -14.86 6.78 -4.25
C LEU A 856 -15.60 6.24 -3.00
N ILE A 857 -16.78 5.64 -3.20
CA ILE A 857 -17.74 5.35 -2.13
C ILE A 857 -18.12 3.87 -2.17
N SER A 858 -18.01 3.17 -1.03
CA SER A 858 -18.28 1.71 -0.97
C SER A 858 -19.76 1.33 -0.92
N ASN A 859 -20.65 2.20 -0.42
CA ASN A 859 -22.11 1.98 -0.38
C ASN A 859 -22.87 3.19 -0.99
N PRO A 860 -22.79 3.43 -2.32
CA PRO A 860 -23.34 4.66 -2.93
C PRO A 860 -24.84 4.88 -2.72
N GLU A 861 -25.63 3.81 -2.59
CA GLU A 861 -27.09 3.90 -2.35
C GLU A 861 -27.48 4.54 -1.01
N ASN A 862 -26.54 4.63 -0.04
CA ASN A 862 -26.74 5.25 1.26
C ASN A 862 -26.13 6.67 1.36
N VAL A 863 -25.79 7.27 0.22
CA VAL A 863 -25.28 8.64 0.15
C VAL A 863 -26.42 9.65 0.17
N ILE A 864 -26.26 10.66 1.02
CA ILE A 864 -26.96 11.94 0.92
C ILE A 864 -25.87 12.98 0.56
N LEU A 865 -25.89 13.40 -0.70
CA LEU A 865 -24.87 14.25 -1.32
C LEU A 865 -25.29 15.72 -1.29
N TYR A 866 -24.48 16.60 -0.71
CA TYR A 866 -24.60 18.04 -0.96
C TYR A 866 -23.92 18.46 -2.27
N CYS A 867 -24.69 18.97 -3.24
CA CYS A 867 -24.23 19.40 -4.56
C CYS A 867 -24.70 20.85 -4.87
N PRO A 868 -23.93 21.87 -4.46
CA PRO A 868 -24.20 23.27 -4.76
C PRO A 868 -23.57 23.76 -6.09
N LEU A 869 -23.05 22.84 -6.93
CA LEU A 869 -22.35 23.20 -8.18
C LEU A 869 -23.34 23.46 -9.33
N PRO A 870 -22.99 24.28 -10.33
CA PRO A 870 -23.84 24.51 -11.50
C PRO A 870 -24.12 23.22 -12.28
N LEU A 871 -25.39 22.95 -12.58
CA LEU A 871 -25.83 21.77 -13.34
C LEU A 871 -25.45 21.85 -14.82
N HIS A 872 -25.25 23.05 -15.37
CA HIS A 872 -24.74 23.24 -16.73
C HIS A 872 -23.26 22.86 -16.89
N HIS A 873 -22.54 22.62 -15.78
CA HIS A 873 -21.14 22.23 -15.79
C HIS A 873 -20.98 20.76 -15.36
N GLY A 874 -19.97 20.07 -15.90
CA GLY A 874 -19.72 18.64 -15.63
C GLY A 874 -19.58 18.26 -14.15
N GLY A 875 -19.17 19.22 -13.31
CA GLY A 875 -19.18 19.08 -11.85
C GLY A 875 -20.58 18.81 -11.29
N GLY A 876 -21.57 19.64 -11.60
CA GLY A 876 -22.95 19.44 -11.13
C GLY A 876 -23.70 18.40 -11.96
N GLY A 877 -23.81 18.63 -13.28
CA GLY A 877 -24.70 17.89 -14.17
C GLY A 877 -24.33 16.42 -14.39
N LEU A 878 -23.03 16.08 -14.40
CA LEU A 878 -22.58 14.68 -14.51
C LEU A 878 -22.26 14.11 -13.12
N MET A 879 -21.28 14.70 -12.43
CA MET A 879 -20.74 14.12 -11.18
C MET A 879 -21.69 14.24 -9.99
N GLY A 880 -22.46 15.32 -9.89
CA GLY A 880 -23.51 15.50 -8.88
C GLY A 880 -24.69 14.57 -9.15
N CYS A 881 -25.41 14.83 -10.24
CA CYS A 881 -26.64 14.09 -10.61
C CYS A 881 -26.42 12.58 -10.79
N GLY A 882 -25.24 12.15 -11.28
CA GLY A 882 -24.90 10.73 -11.46
C GLY A 882 -25.01 9.89 -10.18
N HIS A 883 -24.88 10.49 -8.99
CA HIS A 883 -25.12 9.79 -7.72
C HIS A 883 -26.58 9.31 -7.58
N ALA A 884 -27.56 10.15 -7.91
CA ALA A 884 -28.96 9.73 -7.94
C ALA A 884 -29.22 8.76 -9.10
N LEU A 885 -28.95 9.21 -10.33
CA LEU A 885 -29.39 8.53 -11.56
C LEU A 885 -28.75 7.15 -11.80
N LEU A 886 -27.57 6.89 -11.24
CA LEU A 886 -26.82 5.66 -11.50
C LEU A 886 -26.72 4.75 -10.26
N TRP A 887 -26.84 5.31 -9.05
CA TRP A 887 -26.63 4.58 -7.79
C TRP A 887 -27.82 4.62 -6.82
N GLY A 888 -28.86 5.39 -7.11
CA GLY A 888 -30.01 5.51 -6.22
C GLY A 888 -29.70 6.29 -4.94
N ALA A 889 -28.67 7.15 -4.94
CA ALA A 889 -28.40 8.08 -3.85
C ALA A 889 -29.44 9.21 -3.80
N THR A 890 -29.43 9.99 -2.72
CA THR A 890 -30.18 11.25 -2.64
C THR A 890 -29.21 12.42 -2.85
N VAL A 891 -29.55 13.36 -3.74
CA VAL A 891 -28.73 14.54 -4.04
C VAL A 891 -29.46 15.81 -3.62
N VAL A 892 -28.82 16.64 -2.81
CA VAL A 892 -29.31 17.92 -2.32
C VAL A 892 -28.74 19.03 -3.20
N ASN A 893 -29.59 19.66 -4.00
CA ASN A 893 -29.24 20.76 -4.88
C ASN A 893 -29.67 22.11 -4.30
N LYS A 894 -28.93 23.16 -4.68
CA LYS A 894 -29.24 24.55 -4.34
C LYS A 894 -29.13 25.41 -5.60
N THR A 895 -29.95 26.44 -5.71
CA THR A 895 -30.01 27.40 -6.82
C THR A 895 -28.65 28.05 -7.09
N LYS A 896 -27.91 28.37 -6.02
CA LYS A 896 -26.52 28.85 -6.06
C LYS A 896 -25.75 28.42 -4.80
N PHE A 897 -24.42 28.43 -4.89
CA PHE A 897 -23.53 28.22 -3.74
C PHE A 897 -23.65 29.35 -2.70
N SER A 898 -23.54 29.01 -1.42
CA SER A 898 -23.34 29.95 -0.31
C SER A 898 -22.33 29.36 0.67
N ALA A 899 -21.31 30.15 1.02
CA ALA A 899 -20.23 29.73 1.91
C ALA A 899 -20.69 29.66 3.38
N SER A 900 -21.43 30.68 3.85
CA SER A 900 -21.95 30.77 5.22
C SER A 900 -23.03 29.71 5.52
N ASN A 901 -23.84 29.34 4.52
CA ASN A 901 -24.88 28.31 4.68
C ASN A 901 -24.40 26.89 4.38
N TYR A 902 -23.20 26.68 3.80
CA TYR A 902 -22.71 25.36 3.35
C TYR A 902 -22.87 24.26 4.41
N TRP A 903 -22.42 24.52 5.64
CA TRP A 903 -22.53 23.57 6.74
C TRP A 903 -23.93 23.53 7.39
N LYS A 904 -24.69 24.63 7.33
CA LYS A 904 -26.07 24.71 7.82
C LYS A 904 -27.01 23.86 6.95
N ASP A 905 -26.90 23.97 5.61
CA ASP A 905 -27.59 23.09 4.66
C ASP A 905 -27.13 21.62 4.85
N CYS A 906 -25.82 21.35 4.93
CA CYS A 906 -25.32 19.98 5.19
C CYS A 906 -25.85 19.35 6.49
N ALA A 907 -26.11 20.16 7.53
CA ALA A 907 -26.75 19.71 8.76
C ALA A 907 -28.28 19.51 8.57
N LYS A 908 -29.00 20.48 7.98
CA LYS A 908 -30.45 20.43 7.73
C LYS A 908 -30.86 19.15 6.99
N TYR A 909 -30.21 18.86 5.86
CA TYR A 909 -30.54 17.70 5.02
C TYR A 909 -29.75 16.44 5.38
N LYS A 910 -28.97 16.45 6.47
CA LYS A 910 -28.19 15.31 6.99
C LYS A 910 -27.19 14.72 5.98
N CYS A 911 -26.56 15.57 5.17
CA CYS A 911 -25.60 15.17 4.14
C CYS A 911 -24.39 14.45 4.74
N ASN A 912 -24.05 13.28 4.21
CA ASN A 912 -22.89 12.48 4.65
C ASN A 912 -21.69 12.57 3.69
N VAL A 913 -21.94 13.03 2.45
CA VAL A 913 -20.94 13.38 1.43
C VAL A 913 -21.23 14.79 0.91
N ALA A 914 -20.20 15.56 0.56
CA ALA A 914 -20.37 16.87 -0.06
C ALA A 914 -19.39 17.10 -1.22
N GLN A 915 -19.83 17.83 -2.24
CA GLN A 915 -19.01 18.18 -3.40
C GLN A 915 -18.35 19.55 -3.22
N TYR A 916 -17.16 19.76 -3.81
CA TYR A 916 -16.45 21.04 -3.76
C TYR A 916 -15.77 21.41 -5.09
N ILE A 917 -15.43 22.70 -5.21
CA ILE A 917 -14.36 23.23 -6.06
C ILE A 917 -13.41 23.98 -5.11
N GLY A 918 -12.10 23.92 -5.31
CA GLY A 918 -11.11 24.35 -4.31
C GLY A 918 -11.24 25.81 -3.85
N GLU A 919 -11.73 26.70 -4.72
CA GLU A 919 -11.99 28.10 -4.36
C GLU A 919 -13.21 28.24 -3.43
N MET A 920 -14.23 27.38 -3.55
CA MET A 920 -15.32 27.28 -2.55
C MET A 920 -14.77 26.90 -1.17
N CYS A 921 -13.78 26.01 -1.11
CA CYS A 921 -13.13 25.65 0.15
C CYS A 921 -12.39 26.85 0.77
N ARG A 922 -11.80 27.75 -0.03
CA ARG A 922 -11.26 29.02 0.47
C ARG A 922 -12.37 29.94 0.99
N TYR A 923 -13.46 30.13 0.23
CA TYR A 923 -14.58 30.95 0.66
C TYR A 923 -15.18 30.47 1.99
N ILE A 924 -15.46 29.17 2.12
CA ILE A 924 -15.98 28.52 3.35
C ILE A 924 -15.04 28.73 4.55
N LEU A 925 -13.72 28.67 4.35
CA LEU A 925 -12.74 28.96 5.41
C LEU A 925 -12.77 30.43 5.84
N SER A 926 -12.91 31.36 4.89
CA SER A 926 -12.90 32.80 5.16
C SER A 926 -14.22 33.33 5.72
N SER A 927 -15.36 32.75 5.34
CA SER A 927 -16.66 33.07 5.94
C SER A 927 -16.78 32.34 7.27
N CYS A 928 -16.34 32.96 8.37
CA CYS A 928 -16.43 32.39 9.72
C CYS A 928 -17.84 31.82 10.01
N PRO A 929 -18.03 30.49 10.01
CA PRO A 929 -19.26 29.88 10.46
C PRO A 929 -19.23 29.86 12.00
N GLU A 930 -20.37 29.66 12.64
CA GLU A 930 -20.37 29.25 14.05
C GLU A 930 -19.58 27.93 14.16
N ASP A 931 -18.43 27.95 14.86
CA ASP A 931 -17.49 26.80 14.91
C ASP A 931 -18.08 25.53 15.59
N ASN A 932 -19.32 25.62 16.08
CA ASN A 932 -20.10 24.56 16.69
C ASN A 932 -21.11 23.85 15.76
N ILE A 933 -21.21 24.21 14.46
CA ILE A 933 -22.16 23.57 13.52
C ILE A 933 -21.82 22.08 13.31
N LYS A 934 -22.60 21.19 13.94
CA LYS A 934 -22.43 19.73 13.84
C LYS A 934 -23.06 19.20 12.53
N HIS A 935 -22.23 18.94 11.53
CA HIS A 935 -22.65 18.32 10.26
C HIS A 935 -22.21 16.83 10.15
N PRO A 936 -22.92 15.98 9.37
CA PRO A 936 -22.57 14.57 9.23
C PRO A 936 -21.45 14.30 8.21
N VAL A 937 -21.16 15.25 7.31
CA VAL A 937 -20.20 15.07 6.20
C VAL A 937 -18.84 14.60 6.72
N LYS A 938 -18.32 13.50 6.14
CA LYS A 938 -16.98 12.96 6.43
C LYS A 938 -16.14 12.72 5.17
N VAL A 939 -16.79 12.53 4.02
CA VAL A 939 -16.15 12.39 2.71
C VAL A 939 -16.49 13.61 1.86
N MET A 940 -15.50 14.16 1.18
CA MET A 940 -15.69 15.19 0.16
C MET A 940 -14.96 14.82 -1.13
N PHE A 941 -15.48 15.26 -2.27
CA PHE A 941 -14.91 15.00 -3.59
C PHE A 941 -15.09 16.25 -4.47
N GLY A 942 -14.06 16.61 -5.25
CA GLY A 942 -14.05 17.86 -6.02
C GLY A 942 -12.79 18.03 -6.85
N ASN A 943 -12.47 19.27 -7.23
CA ASN A 943 -11.27 19.61 -7.98
C ASN A 943 -10.66 20.98 -7.59
N GLY A 944 -9.35 21.12 -7.79
CA GLY A 944 -8.60 22.37 -7.65
C GLY A 944 -8.29 22.79 -6.21
N LEU A 945 -8.23 21.87 -5.24
CA LEU A 945 -8.00 22.22 -3.84
C LEU A 945 -6.55 22.65 -3.59
N LYS A 946 -6.35 23.96 -3.40
CA LYS A 946 -5.02 24.57 -3.22
C LYS A 946 -4.26 23.91 -2.05
N PRO A 947 -2.99 23.47 -2.24
CA PRO A 947 -2.25 22.66 -1.26
C PRO A 947 -2.14 23.28 0.15
N ASN A 948 -2.02 24.60 0.22
CA ASN A 948 -1.86 25.36 1.45
C ASN A 948 -3.11 25.33 2.35
N ILE A 949 -4.33 25.35 1.79
CA ILE A 949 -5.57 25.34 2.57
C ILE A 949 -6.11 23.94 2.86
N TRP A 950 -5.68 22.91 2.12
CA TRP A 950 -6.24 21.55 2.17
C TRP A 950 -6.29 20.97 3.59
N LYS A 951 -5.15 20.94 4.29
CA LYS A 951 -5.06 20.37 5.66
C LYS A 951 -5.87 21.19 6.65
N VAL A 952 -5.83 22.52 6.56
CA VAL A 952 -6.58 23.45 7.42
C VAL A 952 -8.09 23.21 7.28
N PHE A 953 -8.57 23.06 6.04
CA PHE A 953 -9.97 22.73 5.75
C PHE A 953 -10.40 21.41 6.39
N GLN A 954 -9.59 20.35 6.20
CA GLN A 954 -9.88 19.02 6.76
C GLN A 954 -9.91 19.01 8.29
N GLN A 955 -8.99 19.75 8.93
CA GLN A 955 -8.90 19.86 10.38
C GLN A 955 -10.08 20.65 10.95
N LYS A 956 -10.37 21.86 10.42
CA LYS A 956 -11.45 22.72 10.92
C LYS A 956 -12.82 22.03 10.83
N TYR A 957 -13.14 21.44 9.68
CA TYR A 957 -14.45 20.81 9.43
C TYR A 957 -14.47 19.29 9.65
N LYS A 958 -13.40 18.72 10.23
CA LYS A 958 -13.30 17.31 10.64
C LYS A 958 -13.70 16.33 9.51
N ILE A 959 -13.16 16.59 8.32
CA ILE A 959 -13.37 15.82 7.09
C ILE A 959 -12.26 14.77 6.99
N SER A 960 -12.62 13.48 7.07
CA SER A 960 -11.63 12.39 7.14
C SER A 960 -11.05 12.00 5.78
N GLN A 961 -11.79 12.26 4.70
CA GLN A 961 -11.38 11.93 3.34
C GLN A 961 -11.75 13.06 2.38
N VAL A 962 -10.75 13.62 1.70
CA VAL A 962 -10.95 14.39 0.47
C VAL A 962 -10.47 13.52 -0.69
N PHE A 963 -11.28 13.46 -1.75
CA PHE A 963 -10.90 12.96 -3.06
C PHE A 963 -10.80 14.14 -4.03
N GLU A 964 -9.90 14.04 -4.99
CA GLU A 964 -9.74 15.01 -6.06
C GLU A 964 -9.71 14.31 -7.42
N TRP A 965 -10.15 14.99 -8.47
CA TRP A 965 -10.00 14.53 -9.85
C TRP A 965 -9.63 15.65 -10.81
N TYR A 966 -9.14 15.25 -11.97
CA TYR A 966 -9.06 16.07 -13.17
C TYR A 966 -9.72 15.30 -14.32
N ALA A 967 -10.45 16.01 -15.19
CA ALA A 967 -10.97 15.47 -16.44
C ALA A 967 -11.23 16.60 -17.44
N CYS A 968 -11.04 16.34 -18.73
CA CYS A 968 -11.48 17.23 -19.82
C CYS A 968 -12.99 17.02 -20.12
N SER A 969 -13.64 17.95 -20.80
CA SER A 969 -15.03 17.77 -21.28
C SER A 969 -15.06 17.11 -22.66
N GLU A 970 -14.05 17.38 -23.48
CA GLU A 970 -13.90 16.95 -24.88
C GLU A 970 -13.51 15.47 -25.01
N GLY A 971 -12.72 14.95 -24.07
CA GLY A 971 -11.88 13.79 -24.36
C GLY A 971 -11.56 12.85 -23.20
N ASN A 972 -10.84 11.78 -23.51
CA ASN A 972 -10.64 10.61 -22.66
C ASN A 972 -9.57 10.74 -21.57
N LEU A 973 -9.23 11.97 -21.17
CA LEU A 973 -8.33 12.23 -20.06
C LEU A 973 -9.12 12.32 -18.75
N CYS A 974 -8.78 11.44 -17.80
CA CYS A 974 -9.34 11.41 -16.46
C CYS A 974 -8.26 10.94 -15.46
N LEU A 975 -8.13 11.65 -14.34
CA LEU A 975 -7.18 11.36 -13.26
C LEU A 975 -7.90 11.38 -11.91
N LEU A 976 -7.45 10.54 -10.98
CA LEU A 976 -8.09 10.33 -9.69
C LEU A 976 -7.09 10.32 -8.53
N ASN A 977 -7.30 11.20 -7.56
CA ASN A 977 -6.61 11.22 -6.28
C ASN A 977 -7.43 10.45 -5.23
N LEU A 978 -7.26 9.13 -5.25
CA LEU A 978 -7.95 8.20 -4.36
C LEU A 978 -7.35 8.15 -2.94
N ASP A 979 -6.25 8.85 -2.70
CA ASP A 979 -5.38 8.67 -1.54
C ASP A 979 -5.28 9.90 -0.62
N ASN A 980 -6.02 10.98 -0.91
CA ASN A 980 -5.97 12.24 -0.16
C ASN A 980 -4.56 12.90 -0.23
N LYS A 981 -3.85 12.70 -1.34
CA LYS A 981 -2.51 13.26 -1.59
C LYS A 981 -2.66 14.74 -1.91
N VAL A 982 -2.39 15.60 -0.93
CA VAL A 982 -2.49 17.06 -1.07
C VAL A 982 -1.78 17.54 -2.35
N GLY A 983 -2.53 18.26 -3.20
CA GLY A 983 -2.03 18.93 -4.40
C GLY A 983 -1.90 18.07 -5.67
N SER A 984 -2.07 16.74 -5.63
CA SER A 984 -2.08 15.94 -6.86
C SER A 984 -3.49 15.79 -7.42
N VAL A 985 -3.71 16.10 -8.69
CA VAL A 985 -5.01 15.87 -9.34
C VAL A 985 -5.30 14.38 -9.58
N GLY A 986 -4.27 13.53 -9.51
CA GLY A 986 -4.42 12.08 -9.44
C GLY A 986 -3.11 11.34 -9.69
N HIS A 987 -3.20 10.03 -9.92
CA HIS A 987 -2.07 9.21 -10.31
C HIS A 987 -2.45 8.20 -11.39
N ILE A 988 -1.43 7.70 -12.09
CA ILE A 988 -1.53 6.46 -12.88
C ILE A 988 -0.41 5.54 -12.39
N PRO A 989 -0.69 4.31 -11.93
CA PRO A 989 0.34 3.36 -11.53
C PRO A 989 1.34 3.17 -12.69
N PRO A 990 2.65 3.47 -12.55
CA PRO A 990 3.52 3.65 -13.72
C PRO A 990 3.68 2.41 -14.64
N TYR A 991 3.43 1.20 -14.12
CA TYR A 991 3.36 -0.02 -14.94
C TYR A 991 2.17 -0.04 -15.92
N LEU A 992 1.13 0.75 -15.66
CA LEU A 992 -0.02 0.99 -16.54
C LEU A 992 0.16 2.22 -17.45
N GLN A 993 1.19 3.08 -17.25
CA GLN A 993 1.30 4.34 -17.99
C GLN A 993 1.49 4.13 -19.50
N LYS A 994 2.15 3.04 -19.91
CA LYS A 994 2.25 2.62 -21.33
C LYS A 994 0.92 2.20 -21.97
N TYR A 995 -0.15 2.07 -21.19
CA TYR A 995 -1.52 1.80 -21.63
C TYR A 995 -2.47 2.98 -21.35
N SER A 996 -1.94 4.15 -20.99
CA SER A 996 -2.74 5.35 -20.77
C SER A 996 -2.84 6.19 -22.04
N SER A 997 -4.06 6.69 -22.31
CA SER A 997 -4.31 7.75 -23.28
C SER A 997 -3.51 9.02 -22.96
N LEU A 998 -3.28 9.33 -21.67
CA LEU A 998 -2.56 10.51 -21.21
C LEU A 998 -1.06 10.42 -21.49
N GLN A 999 -0.56 11.37 -22.29
CA GLN A 999 0.85 11.65 -22.49
C GLN A 999 1.12 13.14 -22.21
N LEU A 1000 2.36 13.50 -21.88
CA LEU A 1000 2.80 14.88 -21.70
C LEU A 1000 3.87 15.20 -22.75
N VAL A 1001 3.72 16.31 -23.47
CA VAL A 1001 4.66 16.75 -24.52
C VAL A 1001 5.25 18.13 -24.25
N ARG A 1002 6.43 18.39 -24.81
CA ARG A 1002 7.05 19.72 -24.82
C ARG A 1002 6.21 20.65 -25.68
N TYR A 1003 6.15 21.91 -25.27
CA TYR A 1003 5.45 22.97 -25.97
C TYR A 1003 6.33 24.22 -25.99
N SER A 1004 6.15 25.07 -27.00
CA SER A 1004 6.75 26.40 -27.04
C SER A 1004 5.95 27.31 -26.12
N GLU A 1005 6.61 28.01 -25.19
CA GLU A 1005 5.92 28.98 -24.33
C GLU A 1005 5.42 30.21 -25.11
N GLU A 1006 6.06 30.51 -26.24
CA GLU A 1006 5.75 31.66 -27.10
C GLU A 1006 4.57 31.39 -28.05
N SER A 1007 4.58 30.25 -28.75
CA SER A 1007 3.49 29.88 -29.68
C SER A 1007 2.39 29.03 -29.05
N SER A 1008 2.58 28.52 -27.82
CA SER A 1008 1.70 27.55 -27.14
C SER A 1008 1.49 26.22 -27.89
N GLU A 1009 2.25 25.94 -28.95
CA GLU A 1009 2.16 24.71 -29.74
C GLU A 1009 3.14 23.60 -29.28
N PRO A 1010 2.82 22.31 -29.51
CA PRO A 1010 3.75 21.21 -29.22
C PRO A 1010 5.04 21.30 -30.04
N ILE A 1011 6.19 21.12 -29.39
CA ILE A 1011 7.50 21.09 -30.07
C ILE A 1011 7.65 19.73 -30.78
N ARG A 1012 7.80 19.81 -32.11
CA ARG A 1012 8.02 18.66 -33.00
C ARG A 1012 9.51 18.50 -33.33
N ASN A 1013 9.94 17.27 -33.58
CA ASN A 1013 11.30 16.92 -33.98
C ASN A 1013 11.49 17.08 -35.51
N VAL A 1014 12.70 16.78 -36.00
CA VAL A 1014 13.04 16.88 -37.45
C VAL A 1014 12.22 15.96 -38.37
N ASP A 1015 11.66 14.88 -37.84
CA ASP A 1015 10.78 13.95 -38.56
C ASP A 1015 9.30 14.38 -38.51
N GLY A 1016 8.99 15.46 -37.76
CA GLY A 1016 7.64 16.00 -37.57
C GLY A 1016 6.93 15.52 -36.29
N PHE A 1017 7.47 14.61 -35.49
CA PHE A 1017 6.78 14.02 -34.33
C PHE A 1017 6.96 14.84 -33.03
N CYS A 1018 5.94 14.86 -32.17
CA CYS A 1018 5.92 15.61 -30.91
C CYS A 1018 6.88 15.03 -29.85
N MET A 1019 7.66 15.90 -29.19
CA MET A 1019 8.63 15.50 -28.17
C MET A 1019 7.99 15.30 -26.79
N LYS A 1020 8.28 14.21 -26.08
CA LYS A 1020 7.80 13.97 -24.70
C LYS A 1020 8.66 14.67 -23.64
N VAL A 1021 8.04 15.05 -22.51
CA VAL A 1021 8.75 15.56 -21.32
C VAL A 1021 9.21 14.44 -20.37
N GLY A 1022 10.16 14.76 -19.50
CA GLY A 1022 10.71 13.88 -18.47
C GLY A 1022 9.84 13.69 -17.22
N GLU A 1023 10.49 13.55 -16.06
CA GLU A 1023 9.84 13.58 -14.74
C GLU A 1023 10.07 14.94 -14.11
N ASN A 1024 9.06 15.46 -13.40
CA ASN A 1024 8.98 16.82 -12.84
C ASN A 1024 8.99 17.98 -13.86
N GLU A 1025 9.49 17.77 -15.08
CA GLU A 1025 9.37 18.69 -16.23
C GLU A 1025 7.88 18.94 -16.58
N PRO A 1026 7.40 20.21 -16.60
CA PRO A 1026 6.05 20.54 -17.04
C PRO A 1026 5.87 20.29 -18.54
N GLY A 1027 4.78 19.67 -18.94
CA GLY A 1027 4.43 19.42 -20.32
C GLY A 1027 2.93 19.53 -20.58
N LEU A 1028 2.58 19.80 -21.83
CA LEU A 1028 1.21 19.92 -22.32
C LEU A 1028 0.55 18.54 -22.34
N ALA A 1029 -0.61 18.42 -21.69
CA ALA A 1029 -1.33 17.16 -21.59
C ALA A 1029 -2.14 16.84 -22.85
N ILE A 1030 -1.93 15.64 -23.39
CA ILE A 1030 -2.58 15.17 -24.62
C ILE A 1030 -3.15 13.75 -24.43
N GLY A 1031 -4.27 13.44 -25.11
CA GLY A 1031 -5.01 12.19 -24.97
C GLY A 1031 -5.16 11.41 -26.29
N ALA A 1032 -4.68 10.16 -26.33
CA ALA A 1032 -4.75 9.30 -27.52
C ALA A 1032 -6.20 9.06 -27.98
N ILE A 1033 -6.46 9.01 -29.29
CA ILE A 1033 -7.82 8.90 -29.84
C ILE A 1033 -8.18 7.46 -30.30
N ALA A 1034 -7.20 6.66 -30.75
CA ALA A 1034 -7.49 5.45 -31.54
C ALA A 1034 -6.65 4.19 -31.22
N VAL A 1035 -5.86 4.16 -30.13
CA VAL A 1035 -4.73 3.22 -30.00
C VAL A 1035 -5.15 1.77 -29.68
N ASN A 1036 -6.24 1.51 -28.93
CA ASN A 1036 -6.80 0.16 -28.76
C ASN A 1036 -8.28 0.13 -28.27
N LYS A 1037 -9.24 0.18 -29.20
CA LYS A 1037 -10.70 0.20 -28.93
C LYS A 1037 -11.23 -0.92 -28.01
N ARG A 1038 -10.56 -2.08 -27.93
CA ARG A 1038 -10.96 -3.17 -27.01
C ARG A 1038 -10.86 -2.75 -25.54
N PHE A 1039 -9.76 -2.14 -25.13
CA PHE A 1039 -9.44 -1.90 -23.71
C PHE A 1039 -9.63 -0.46 -23.24
N GLU A 1040 -9.71 0.51 -24.13
CA GLU A 1040 -9.96 1.90 -23.72
C GLU A 1040 -11.36 2.07 -23.08
N PRO A 1041 -11.46 2.81 -21.96
CA PRO A 1041 -12.71 3.00 -21.22
C PRO A 1041 -13.46 4.29 -21.58
N LEU A 1042 -12.78 5.28 -22.14
CA LEU A 1042 -13.30 6.60 -22.49
C LEU A 1042 -12.91 6.89 -23.95
N GLU A 1043 -13.85 7.43 -24.72
CA GLU A 1043 -13.65 7.81 -26.12
C GLU A 1043 -13.39 9.32 -26.21
N TYR A 1044 -12.61 9.75 -27.20
CA TYR A 1044 -12.56 11.16 -27.59
C TYR A 1044 -13.80 11.48 -28.44
N THR A 1045 -14.62 12.41 -27.95
CA THR A 1045 -15.91 12.77 -28.56
C THR A 1045 -15.89 14.17 -29.19
N GLY A 1046 -14.89 14.99 -28.87
CA GLY A 1046 -14.63 16.28 -29.54
C GLY A 1046 -15.69 17.34 -29.23
N TYR A 1047 -15.87 18.25 -30.19
CA TYR A 1047 -16.91 19.30 -30.18
C TYR A 1047 -17.94 19.06 -31.28
N VAL A 1048 -19.09 19.73 -31.18
CA VAL A 1048 -20.13 19.75 -32.25
C VAL A 1048 -19.57 20.34 -33.56
N ASP A 1049 -18.64 21.30 -33.45
CA ASP A 1049 -17.87 21.76 -34.61
C ASP A 1049 -16.69 20.81 -34.89
N ALA A 1050 -16.72 20.20 -36.08
CA ALA A 1050 -15.66 19.35 -36.58
C ALA A 1050 -14.35 20.12 -36.86
N HIS A 1051 -14.40 21.44 -37.12
CA HIS A 1051 -13.22 22.27 -37.30
C HIS A 1051 -12.51 22.54 -35.97
N GLU A 1052 -13.23 22.96 -34.93
CA GLU A 1052 -12.67 23.07 -33.57
C GLU A 1052 -12.20 21.71 -33.03
N THR A 1053 -12.87 20.61 -33.39
CA THR A 1053 -12.40 19.26 -33.08
C THR A 1053 -11.05 19.00 -33.74
N LYS A 1054 -10.93 19.23 -35.06
CA LYS A 1054 -9.67 19.09 -35.80
C LYS A 1054 -8.55 19.99 -35.27
N LYS A 1055 -8.83 21.25 -34.87
CA LYS A 1055 -7.83 22.13 -34.22
C LYS A 1055 -7.27 21.56 -32.92
N LYS A 1056 -8.04 20.74 -32.19
CA LYS A 1056 -7.55 20.04 -31.00
C LYS A 1056 -6.87 18.70 -31.33
N ILE A 1057 -7.07 18.12 -32.51
CA ILE A 1057 -6.39 16.90 -32.93
C ILE A 1057 -4.98 17.24 -33.40
N LEU A 1058 -3.99 16.72 -32.69
CA LEU A 1058 -2.64 16.58 -33.18
C LEU A 1058 -2.59 15.28 -33.99
N HIS A 1059 -2.27 15.39 -35.28
CA HIS A 1059 -1.90 14.25 -36.13
C HIS A 1059 -0.38 14.03 -36.07
N ASP A 1060 0.06 12.82 -36.43
CA ASP A 1060 1.47 12.43 -36.54
C ASP A 1060 2.27 12.83 -35.27
N VAL A 1061 1.86 12.30 -34.12
CA VAL A 1061 2.28 12.73 -32.79
C VAL A 1061 3.45 11.91 -32.29
N PHE A 1062 3.38 10.59 -32.35
CA PHE A 1062 4.50 9.69 -32.01
C PHE A 1062 4.80 8.66 -33.10
N VAL A 1063 3.82 8.32 -33.94
CA VAL A 1063 3.99 7.56 -35.19
C VAL A 1063 3.09 8.13 -36.29
N LYS A 1064 3.43 7.89 -37.55
CA LYS A 1064 2.64 8.38 -38.68
C LYS A 1064 1.23 7.76 -38.68
N GLY A 1065 0.20 8.59 -38.74
CA GLY A 1065 -1.20 8.20 -38.67
C GLY A 1065 -1.75 7.97 -37.27
N ASP A 1066 -1.01 8.31 -36.19
CA ASP A 1066 -1.62 8.43 -34.86
C ASP A 1066 -2.27 9.80 -34.63
N GLU A 1067 -3.22 9.83 -33.69
CA GLU A 1067 -4.03 11.00 -33.37
C GLU A 1067 -4.17 11.15 -31.86
N TYR A 1068 -3.89 12.34 -31.33
CA TYR A 1068 -4.06 12.72 -29.93
C TYR A 1068 -4.77 14.07 -29.83
N PHE A 1069 -5.73 14.21 -28.91
CA PHE A 1069 -6.32 15.52 -28.62
C PHE A 1069 -5.46 16.32 -27.63
N ASN A 1070 -5.34 17.62 -27.84
CA ASN A 1070 -4.64 18.57 -26.98
C ASN A 1070 -5.61 19.18 -25.94
N SER A 1071 -5.37 18.97 -24.64
CA SER A 1071 -6.25 19.57 -23.61
C SER A 1071 -6.08 21.10 -23.51
N GLY A 1072 -4.86 21.61 -23.66
CA GLY A 1072 -4.48 22.99 -23.32
C GLY A 1072 -4.03 23.17 -21.86
N ASP A 1073 -4.01 22.08 -21.07
CA ASP A 1073 -3.57 22.08 -19.68
C ASP A 1073 -2.11 21.61 -19.56
N VAL A 1074 -1.31 22.34 -18.79
CA VAL A 1074 0.09 22.02 -18.51
C VAL A 1074 0.18 21.27 -17.17
N MET A 1075 0.84 20.12 -17.18
CA MET A 1075 1.02 19.27 -16.01
C MET A 1075 2.47 18.86 -15.84
N SER A 1076 2.87 18.65 -14.59
CA SER A 1076 4.06 17.87 -14.27
C SER A 1076 3.64 16.52 -13.68
N ARG A 1077 4.47 15.50 -13.92
CA ARG A 1077 4.31 14.16 -13.34
C ARG A 1077 5.56 13.88 -12.50
N ASP A 1078 5.36 13.59 -11.21
CA ASP A 1078 6.48 13.24 -10.34
C ASP A 1078 7.10 11.88 -10.67
N GLU A 1079 8.30 11.65 -10.14
CA GLU A 1079 9.06 10.40 -10.26
C GLU A 1079 8.28 9.15 -9.85
N ILE A 1080 7.16 9.26 -9.11
CA ILE A 1080 6.36 8.12 -8.66
C ILE A 1080 4.98 8.04 -9.35
N GLY A 1081 4.69 8.92 -10.33
CA GLY A 1081 3.49 8.87 -11.17
C GLY A 1081 2.24 9.54 -10.59
N TYR A 1082 2.38 10.44 -9.61
CA TYR A 1082 1.33 11.44 -9.36
C TYR A 1082 1.44 12.57 -10.39
N TYR A 1083 0.31 13.12 -10.78
CA TYR A 1083 0.18 14.27 -11.66
C TYR A 1083 -0.23 15.50 -10.86
N TYR A 1084 0.40 16.62 -11.17
CA TYR A 1084 0.13 17.93 -10.59
C TYR A 1084 -0.25 18.87 -11.73
N PHE A 1085 -1.39 19.54 -11.60
CA PHE A 1085 -1.76 20.63 -12.48
C PHE A 1085 -0.79 21.78 -12.22
N VAL A 1086 -0.16 22.31 -13.27
CA VAL A 1086 0.83 23.40 -13.17
C VAL A 1086 0.18 24.71 -13.61
N ASP A 1087 -0.37 24.72 -14.83
CA ASP A 1087 -0.91 25.93 -15.46
C ASP A 1087 -1.88 25.53 -16.60
N ARG A 1088 -2.54 26.52 -17.19
CA ARG A 1088 -3.31 26.39 -18.44
C ARG A 1088 -2.77 27.40 -19.47
N LEU A 1089 -2.66 26.97 -20.73
CA LEU A 1089 -2.20 27.85 -21.80
C LEU A 1089 -3.13 29.06 -21.94
N GLY A 1090 -2.56 30.26 -21.75
CA GLY A 1090 -3.25 31.55 -21.75
C GLY A 1090 -3.56 32.14 -20.35
N ASP A 1091 -3.44 31.38 -19.26
CA ASP A 1091 -3.86 31.87 -17.92
C ASP A 1091 -2.75 32.59 -17.12
N THR A 1092 -1.47 32.46 -17.50
CA THR A 1092 -0.35 33.18 -16.88
C THR A 1092 0.07 34.43 -17.65
N PHE A 1093 0.08 35.58 -16.97
CA PHE A 1093 0.86 36.74 -17.41
C PHE A 1093 2.35 36.43 -17.32
N ARG A 1094 3.06 36.49 -18.44
CA ARG A 1094 4.50 36.28 -18.54
C ARG A 1094 5.16 37.59 -18.95
N LEU A 1095 6.15 38.05 -18.18
CA LEU A 1095 6.95 39.22 -18.54
C LEU A 1095 7.88 38.82 -19.69
N VAL A 1096 7.69 39.43 -20.85
CA VAL A 1096 8.59 39.26 -22.01
C VAL A 1096 9.92 39.93 -21.70
N SER A 1097 11.01 39.21 -21.92
CA SER A 1097 12.41 39.64 -21.72
C SER A 1097 13.21 39.58 -23.00
#